data_AF-A0A2E2QVQ9-F1
#
_entry.id   AF-A0A2E2QVQ9-F1
#
_cell.length_a   1.000
_cell.length_b   1.000
_cell.length_c   1.000
_cell.angle_alpha   90.00
_cell.angle_beta   90.00
_cell.angle_gamma   90.00
#
_symmetry.space_group_name_H-M   'P 1'
#
loop_
_entity.id
_entity.type
_entity.pdbx_description
1 polymer ?
#
loop_
_entity_poly.entity_id
_entity_poly.type
_entity_poly.pdbx_seq_one_letter_code
_entity_poly.pdbx_strand_id
1 'polypeptide(L)'
;MIKKKENTRIFILVVFALVLSSLSVFNRTNISIFFHNTYESLMSRNPGFSSSRNLVDKGGNIDELSIIDRLHPLILNARSIFHHISNDSNKNLDTIEILIKFKNYKKILDDRESSLNRGFLESPSEVNGQIKLGEEIYDAKFRLKGDLYDHWVSNTRLSLRIKLKDGKTIYGMNSFSIQKPRSRQHPYEQTFQQVMSQSSNLSLNTHYAKVNLNGQDWGIMNIEEHFSKEFLEKKQRKESLIFRFSDDRKWKNYEKASNNIFSPYLLSDNKLHGTFYNSKKYLENDHYRKVFSYIMQERLLDNHAHLYSTQEHMKLFYASLFWNSFHPLADHNSKYYFNPYTLKLSPISSDQEIFTSLKEGFIDSVKNYDFNLNYKQVFKFSLLEESYDDSLKEIINGMKNVEIYLNEFSEIFPLDEPKDASIIQKNQEIVTNNKDDLLENLKTISENKYKYSNDIVISDKQTKDLLDFIHVRHFVDGSLEFFNLLPFEVKIKEILLDDQPIMIEEFKIQGFGKDFYSSSTIITDLKGIFDNRIDVISVFKGEERKTRVYPSMLKKVFNPLMKKTSQDLEFLKEVRANNFFIKKGEWLVDSPLVINGDLSIEAGTRLIFSEDSYLIVQGSINFNGSENEKIEFLPKDKNWKGFYLISEKDKKSFIKNLMVNNTNATQVGILNLTGGFTIYNSDIVIENLYFQDSIAEDSINIVNSLVDINNLNIQRSISDGLDCDFCEGDIKNTYVGQIGGDAIDFSGSNVQIQNIKINDVKDKAISVGENSFVRVSD
;
A
#
# COMPACT_ATOMS: atom_id res chain seq x y z
N MET A 1 -52.11 15.86 4.97
CA MET A 1 -52.77 14.62 4.47
C MET A 1 -52.23 14.15 3.11
N ILE A 2 -51.92 15.06 2.18
CA ILE A 2 -51.36 14.74 0.84
C ILE A 2 -49.95 14.10 0.93
N LYS A 3 -49.00 14.71 1.67
CA LYS A 3 -47.67 14.11 1.97
C LYS A 3 -47.74 12.69 2.55
N LYS A 4 -48.77 12.39 3.34
CA LYS A 4 -48.94 11.09 4.00
C LYS A 4 -49.39 10.00 3.01
N LYS A 5 -50.33 10.33 2.10
CA LYS A 5 -50.75 9.42 1.01
C LYS A 5 -49.64 9.18 -0.03
N GLU A 6 -48.85 10.20 -0.31
CA GLU A 6 -47.70 10.12 -1.21
C GLU A 6 -46.60 9.22 -0.62
N ASN A 7 -46.29 9.39 0.68
CA ASN A 7 -45.35 8.53 1.40
C ASN A 7 -45.83 7.06 1.50
N THR A 8 -47.13 6.79 1.65
CA THR A 8 -47.67 5.41 1.66
C THR A 8 -47.58 4.74 0.29
N ARG A 9 -47.86 5.45 -0.81
CA ARG A 9 -47.66 4.93 -2.18
C ARG A 9 -46.19 4.67 -2.49
N ILE A 10 -45.32 5.59 -2.08
CA ILE A 10 -43.86 5.42 -2.19
C ILE A 10 -43.42 4.20 -1.40
N PHE A 11 -43.89 4.00 -0.17
CA PHE A 11 -43.55 2.83 0.64
C PHE A 11 -43.99 1.50 0.01
N ILE A 12 -45.20 1.42 -0.56
CA ILE A 12 -45.66 0.21 -1.26
C ILE A 12 -44.80 -0.05 -2.50
N LEU A 13 -44.49 0.98 -3.30
CA LEU A 13 -43.60 0.86 -4.46
C LEU A 13 -42.17 0.48 -4.06
N VAL A 14 -41.71 0.97 -2.90
CA VAL A 14 -40.41 0.66 -2.32
C VAL A 14 -40.36 -0.77 -1.79
N VAL A 15 -41.37 -1.26 -1.08
CA VAL A 15 -41.47 -2.66 -0.66
C VAL A 15 -41.49 -3.57 -1.88
N PHE A 16 -42.25 -3.21 -2.91
CA PHE A 16 -42.29 -3.96 -4.17
C PHE A 16 -40.94 -3.92 -4.91
N ALA A 17 -40.24 -2.78 -4.90
CA ALA A 17 -38.91 -2.65 -5.47
C ALA A 17 -37.84 -3.42 -4.69
N LEU A 18 -37.93 -3.45 -3.36
CA LEU A 18 -37.06 -4.23 -2.47
C LEU A 18 -37.23 -5.73 -2.74
N VAL A 19 -38.48 -6.21 -2.86
CA VAL A 19 -38.82 -7.59 -3.24
C VAL A 19 -38.31 -7.94 -4.63
N LEU A 20 -38.44 -7.04 -5.61
CA LEU A 20 -38.01 -7.33 -6.98
C LEU A 20 -36.49 -7.25 -7.16
N SER A 21 -35.82 -6.39 -6.39
CA SER A 21 -34.34 -6.33 -6.34
C SER A 21 -33.73 -7.58 -5.68
N SER A 22 -34.44 -8.23 -4.77
CA SER A 22 -33.97 -9.47 -4.12
C SER A 22 -34.23 -10.74 -4.94
N LEU A 23 -35.02 -10.66 -6.01
CA LEU A 23 -35.43 -11.80 -6.84
C LEU A 23 -34.49 -12.11 -8.02
N SER A 24 -33.40 -11.36 -8.24
CA SER A 24 -32.28 -11.67 -9.17
C SER A 24 -32.61 -12.29 -10.56
N VAL A 25 -33.81 -12.08 -11.12
CA VAL A 25 -34.29 -12.77 -12.33
C VAL A 25 -34.47 -11.85 -13.55
N PHE A 26 -34.32 -10.53 -13.42
CA PHE A 26 -34.57 -9.62 -14.55
C PHE A 26 -33.31 -9.23 -15.32
N ASN A 27 -32.95 -10.09 -16.27
CA ASN A 27 -31.88 -9.84 -17.25
C ASN A 27 -32.34 -8.97 -18.44
N ARG A 28 -33.04 -7.85 -18.19
CA ARG A 28 -33.32 -6.80 -19.20
C ARG A 28 -33.22 -5.40 -18.58
N THR A 29 -32.22 -4.67 -19.04
CA THR A 29 -31.54 -3.46 -18.54
C THR A 29 -32.38 -2.31 -17.98
N ASN A 30 -33.63 -2.06 -18.39
CA ASN A 30 -34.39 -0.88 -17.89
C ASN A 30 -35.17 -1.13 -16.59
N ILE A 31 -35.72 -2.33 -16.41
CA ILE A 31 -36.53 -2.68 -15.23
C ILE A 31 -35.63 -2.79 -13.99
N SER A 32 -34.47 -3.43 -14.14
CA SER A 32 -33.46 -3.51 -13.08
C SER A 32 -32.99 -2.11 -12.63
N ILE A 33 -32.66 -1.23 -13.58
CA ILE A 33 -32.29 0.16 -13.28
C ILE A 33 -33.42 0.90 -12.56
N PHE A 34 -34.69 0.72 -12.97
CA PHE A 34 -35.83 1.32 -12.28
C PHE A 34 -35.94 0.88 -10.81
N PHE A 35 -35.75 -0.41 -10.53
CA PHE A 35 -35.76 -0.91 -9.15
C PHE A 35 -34.58 -0.39 -8.33
N HIS A 36 -33.38 -0.38 -8.90
CA HIS A 36 -32.23 0.23 -8.25
C HIS A 36 -32.44 1.71 -7.98
N ASN A 37 -32.99 2.49 -8.93
CA ASN A 37 -33.30 3.90 -8.70
C ASN A 37 -34.31 4.10 -7.57
N THR A 38 -35.34 3.25 -7.51
CA THR A 38 -36.36 3.29 -6.45
C THR A 38 -35.74 2.97 -5.09
N TYR A 39 -34.92 1.92 -5.04
CA TYR A 39 -34.17 1.54 -3.84
C TYR A 39 -33.25 2.66 -3.37
N GLU A 40 -32.39 3.19 -4.25
CA GLU A 40 -31.46 4.26 -3.89
C GLU A 40 -32.17 5.57 -3.51
N SER A 41 -33.36 5.84 -4.07
CA SER A 41 -34.22 6.96 -3.66
C SER A 41 -34.82 6.77 -2.26
N LEU A 42 -35.06 5.54 -1.82
CA LEU A 42 -35.39 5.27 -0.42
C LEU A 42 -34.15 5.54 0.44
N MET A 43 -33.02 4.94 0.06
CA MET A 43 -31.81 4.98 0.86
C MET A 43 -31.28 6.40 1.01
N SER A 44 -31.49 7.30 0.04
CA SER A 44 -31.10 8.72 0.14
C SER A 44 -31.89 9.48 1.21
N ARG A 45 -33.04 8.94 1.66
CA ARG A 45 -33.85 9.49 2.75
C ARG A 45 -33.48 8.91 4.12
N ASN A 46 -32.38 8.17 4.21
CA ASN A 46 -31.85 7.59 5.45
C ASN A 46 -32.91 6.80 6.24
N PRO A 47 -33.35 5.63 5.77
CA PRO A 47 -34.45 4.88 6.38
C PRO A 47 -34.11 4.24 7.74
N GLY A 48 -32.96 4.57 8.33
CA GLY A 48 -32.47 4.01 9.61
C GLY A 48 -31.60 2.76 9.48
N PHE A 49 -31.38 2.25 8.26
CA PHE A 49 -30.51 1.09 7.98
C PHE A 49 -29.55 1.39 6.81
N SER A 50 -28.42 0.69 6.75
CA SER A 50 -27.36 0.91 5.73
C SER A 50 -27.62 0.16 4.42
N SER A 51 -28.31 -0.99 4.50
CA SER A 51 -28.82 -1.75 3.37
C SER A 51 -29.94 -2.69 3.82
N SER A 52 -30.83 -3.09 2.92
CA SER A 52 -31.90 -4.05 3.29
C SER A 52 -31.36 -5.40 3.75
N ARG A 53 -30.15 -5.79 3.30
CA ARG A 53 -29.43 -6.96 3.80
C ARG A 53 -29.12 -6.82 5.29
N ASN A 54 -28.65 -5.65 5.71
CA ASN A 54 -28.21 -5.41 7.08
C ASN A 54 -29.35 -5.42 8.11
N LEU A 55 -30.61 -5.47 7.70
CA LEU A 55 -31.76 -5.70 8.60
C LEU A 55 -31.83 -7.12 9.17
N VAL A 56 -31.12 -8.08 8.57
CA VAL A 56 -31.07 -9.49 9.01
C VAL A 56 -29.66 -10.00 9.21
N ASP A 57 -28.67 -9.29 8.68
CA ASP A 57 -27.30 -9.76 8.58
C ASP A 57 -26.57 -9.68 9.92
N LYS A 58 -26.20 -10.83 10.48
CA LYS A 58 -25.37 -10.95 11.69
C LYS A 58 -23.91 -11.28 11.38
N GLY A 59 -23.51 -11.36 10.11
CA GLY A 59 -22.33 -12.09 9.66
C GLY A 59 -22.59 -13.59 9.51
N GLY A 60 -21.64 -14.33 8.93
CA GLY A 60 -21.81 -15.75 8.64
C GLY A 60 -22.53 -16.03 7.31
N ASN A 61 -23.12 -17.23 7.17
CA ASN A 61 -23.74 -17.68 5.94
C ASN A 61 -25.19 -17.15 5.79
N ILE A 62 -25.32 -15.93 5.27
CA ILE A 62 -26.63 -15.25 5.07
C ILE A 62 -27.43 -15.81 3.88
N ASP A 63 -26.78 -16.59 3.01
CA ASP A 63 -27.42 -17.18 1.83
C ASP A 63 -28.45 -18.27 2.18
N GLU A 64 -28.49 -18.72 3.43
CA GLU A 64 -29.48 -19.69 3.93
C GLU A 64 -30.83 -19.03 4.29
N LEU A 65 -30.91 -17.69 4.34
CA LEU A 65 -32.15 -16.97 4.68
C LEU A 65 -33.15 -16.96 3.53
N SER A 66 -34.41 -17.35 3.82
CA SER A 66 -35.49 -17.32 2.84
C SER A 66 -35.88 -15.88 2.48
N ILE A 67 -36.59 -15.71 1.36
CA ILE A 67 -37.14 -14.40 0.97
C ILE A 67 -38.05 -13.84 2.08
N ILE A 68 -38.79 -14.70 2.78
CA ILE A 68 -39.68 -14.29 3.88
C ILE A 68 -38.86 -13.73 5.04
N ASP A 69 -37.76 -14.39 5.41
CA ASP A 69 -36.86 -13.92 6.47
C ASP A 69 -36.26 -12.56 6.13
N ARG A 70 -35.90 -12.34 4.86
CA ARG A 70 -35.38 -11.05 4.38
C ARG A 70 -36.43 -9.93 4.36
N LEU A 71 -37.71 -10.26 4.17
CA LEU A 71 -38.81 -9.28 4.11
C LEU A 71 -39.43 -8.99 5.47
N HIS A 72 -39.40 -9.94 6.39
CA HIS A 72 -40.06 -9.83 7.68
C HIS A 72 -39.60 -8.60 8.50
N PRO A 73 -38.29 -8.27 8.60
CA PRO A 73 -37.86 -7.07 9.31
C PRO A 73 -38.30 -5.76 8.67
N LEU A 74 -38.45 -5.70 7.34
CA LEU A 74 -38.96 -4.50 6.67
C LEU A 74 -40.41 -4.21 7.09
N ILE A 75 -41.21 -5.26 7.30
CA ILE A 75 -42.59 -5.14 7.76
C ILE A 75 -42.62 -4.77 9.25
N LEU A 76 -41.83 -5.45 10.07
CA LEU A 76 -41.75 -5.18 11.52
C LEU A 76 -41.28 -3.75 11.80
N ASN A 77 -40.22 -3.32 11.12
CA ASN A 77 -39.60 -2.00 11.32
C ASN A 77 -40.28 -0.89 10.52
N ALA A 78 -41.39 -1.15 9.81
CA ALA A 78 -42.03 -0.17 8.93
C ALA A 78 -42.28 1.17 9.64
N ARG A 79 -42.79 1.15 10.88
CA ARG A 79 -43.04 2.38 11.67
C ARG A 79 -41.75 3.16 11.94
N SER A 80 -40.68 2.47 12.36
CA SER A 80 -39.37 3.07 12.62
C SER A 80 -38.74 3.62 11.35
N ILE A 81 -38.82 2.88 10.25
CA ILE A 81 -38.36 3.32 8.91
C ILE A 81 -39.07 4.62 8.52
N PHE A 82 -40.41 4.68 8.65
CA PHE A 82 -41.15 5.91 8.39
C PHE A 82 -40.76 7.07 9.31
N HIS A 83 -40.43 6.78 10.57
CA HIS A 83 -39.95 7.77 11.52
C HIS A 83 -38.61 8.37 11.06
N HIS A 84 -37.61 7.55 10.73
CA HIS A 84 -36.31 8.00 10.23
C HIS A 84 -36.39 8.74 8.89
N ILE A 85 -37.27 8.30 7.97
CA ILE A 85 -37.49 9.02 6.70
C ILE A 85 -38.09 10.42 6.94
N SER A 86 -38.91 10.56 7.97
CA SER A 86 -39.63 11.82 8.26
C SER A 86 -38.81 12.78 9.13
N ASN A 87 -37.92 12.23 9.96
CA ASN A 87 -37.09 12.96 10.91
C ASN A 87 -35.63 12.70 10.60
N ASP A 88 -34.88 13.74 10.27
CA ASP A 88 -33.44 13.62 10.09
C ASP A 88 -32.79 13.23 11.43
N SER A 89 -32.54 11.93 11.61
CA SER A 89 -32.01 11.36 12.85
C SER A 89 -30.51 11.54 13.01
N ASN A 90 -29.79 11.87 11.92
CA ASN A 90 -28.33 11.90 11.90
C ASN A 90 -27.83 13.34 11.77
N LYS A 91 -28.33 14.23 12.64
CA LYS A 91 -27.99 15.68 12.60
C LYS A 91 -26.52 15.99 12.82
N ASN A 92 -25.78 15.05 13.43
CA ASN A 92 -24.36 15.24 13.76
C ASN A 92 -23.41 14.84 12.63
N LEU A 93 -23.91 14.24 11.54
CA LEU A 93 -23.06 13.95 10.37
C LEU A 93 -22.84 15.21 9.56
N ASP A 94 -21.58 15.43 9.19
CA ASP A 94 -21.19 16.45 8.24
C ASP A 94 -21.94 16.31 6.91
N THR A 95 -22.16 17.45 6.25
CA THR A 95 -22.75 17.50 4.92
C THR A 95 -21.73 17.98 3.91
N ILE A 96 -21.45 17.13 2.93
CA ILE A 96 -20.59 17.41 1.77
C ILE A 96 -21.47 17.85 0.61
N GLU A 97 -21.42 19.14 0.26
CA GLU A 97 -22.09 19.70 -0.90
C GLU A 97 -21.14 19.69 -2.10
N ILE A 98 -21.48 18.92 -3.14
CA ILE A 98 -20.69 18.76 -4.35
C ILE A 98 -21.35 19.54 -5.50
N LEU A 99 -20.57 20.42 -6.13
CA LEU A 99 -21.00 21.25 -7.25
C LEU A 99 -20.16 20.94 -8.48
N ILE A 100 -20.75 20.27 -9.47
CA ILE A 100 -20.15 19.96 -10.76
C ILE A 100 -21.00 20.60 -11.85
N LYS A 101 -20.42 21.57 -12.58
CA LYS A 101 -21.09 22.23 -13.73
C LYS A 101 -21.67 21.17 -14.67
N PHE A 102 -22.89 21.40 -15.17
CA PHE A 102 -23.62 20.41 -15.97
C PHE A 102 -22.79 19.83 -17.14
N LYS A 103 -22.05 20.66 -17.88
CA LYS A 103 -21.16 20.22 -18.97
C LYS A 103 -20.11 19.18 -18.51
N ASN A 104 -19.61 19.33 -17.29
CA ASN A 104 -18.66 18.40 -16.69
C ASN A 104 -19.38 17.15 -16.17
N TYR A 105 -20.51 17.32 -15.48
CA TYR A 105 -21.28 16.19 -14.96
C TYR A 105 -21.80 15.27 -16.08
N LYS A 106 -22.16 15.84 -17.24
CA LYS A 106 -22.56 15.06 -18.42
C LYS A 106 -21.50 14.04 -18.84
N LYS A 107 -20.20 14.36 -18.75
CA LYS A 107 -19.14 13.39 -19.05
C LYS A 107 -19.16 12.19 -18.10
N ILE A 108 -19.39 12.40 -16.80
CA ILE A 108 -19.53 11.31 -15.82
C ILE A 108 -20.75 10.45 -16.18
N LEU A 109 -21.84 11.06 -16.62
CA LEU A 109 -23.05 10.34 -17.06
C LEU A 109 -22.81 9.54 -18.34
N ASP A 110 -22.01 10.07 -19.27
CA ASP A 110 -21.64 9.38 -20.52
C ASP A 110 -20.72 8.19 -20.23
N ASP A 111 -19.77 8.33 -19.30
CA ASP A 111 -18.95 7.22 -18.80
C ASP A 111 -19.82 6.12 -18.17
N ARG A 112 -20.81 6.52 -17.36
CA ARG A 112 -21.79 5.60 -16.75
C ARG A 112 -22.60 4.85 -17.80
N GLU A 113 -23.15 5.55 -18.79
CA GLU A 113 -23.94 4.94 -19.87
C GLU A 113 -23.10 3.95 -20.68
N SER A 114 -21.87 4.33 -21.01
CA SER A 114 -20.91 3.46 -21.69
C SER A 114 -20.59 2.21 -20.86
N SER A 115 -20.45 2.37 -19.54
CA SER A 115 -20.17 1.26 -18.61
C SER A 115 -21.35 0.32 -18.45
N LEU A 116 -22.59 0.84 -18.39
CA LEU A 116 -23.82 0.04 -18.38
C LEU A 116 -23.96 -0.83 -19.62
N ASN A 117 -23.63 -0.27 -20.79
CA ASN A 117 -23.70 -1.00 -22.04
C ASN A 117 -22.60 -2.07 -22.17
N ARG A 118 -21.44 -1.83 -21.55
CA ARG A 118 -20.26 -2.69 -21.62
C ARG A 118 -20.19 -3.76 -20.53
N GLY A 119 -20.79 -3.50 -19.37
CA GLY A 119 -20.74 -4.34 -18.17
C GLY A 119 -19.67 -3.96 -17.15
N PHE A 120 -18.69 -3.12 -17.52
CA PHE A 120 -17.64 -2.66 -16.62
C PHE A 120 -17.14 -1.24 -16.95
N LEU A 121 -16.56 -0.57 -15.97
CA LEU A 121 -15.94 0.76 -16.14
C LEU A 121 -14.53 0.65 -16.75
N GLU A 122 -14.23 1.49 -17.74
CA GLU A 122 -12.90 1.57 -18.34
C GLU A 122 -12.62 3.01 -18.78
N SER A 123 -11.41 3.49 -18.44
CA SER A 123 -10.90 4.83 -18.75
C SER A 123 -11.87 5.99 -18.47
N PRO A 124 -12.40 6.12 -17.22
CA PRO A 124 -13.34 7.18 -16.88
C PRO A 124 -12.73 8.58 -17.03
N SER A 125 -13.55 9.54 -17.46
CA SER A 125 -13.21 10.94 -17.61
C SER A 125 -13.00 11.61 -16.25
N GLU A 126 -11.94 12.41 -16.11
CA GLU A 126 -11.77 13.33 -14.98
C GLU A 126 -12.38 14.71 -15.30
N VAL A 127 -13.13 15.27 -14.35
CA VAL A 127 -13.78 16.58 -14.50
C VAL A 127 -13.59 17.46 -13.27
N ASN A 128 -13.60 18.78 -13.47
CA ASN A 128 -13.49 19.75 -12.38
C ASN A 128 -14.85 20.03 -11.72
N GLY A 129 -14.84 20.22 -10.41
CA GLY A 129 -15.96 20.69 -9.61
C GLY A 129 -15.48 21.28 -8.28
N GLN A 130 -16.41 21.53 -7.38
CA GLN A 130 -16.14 22.08 -6.05
C GLN A 130 -16.84 21.24 -4.98
N ILE A 131 -16.25 21.20 -3.80
CA ILE A 131 -16.84 20.65 -2.57
C ILE A 131 -16.97 21.78 -1.58
N LYS A 132 -18.12 21.88 -0.92
CA LYS A 132 -18.33 22.73 0.24
C LYS A 132 -18.59 21.85 1.46
N LEU A 133 -17.85 22.12 2.54
CA LEU A 133 -17.97 21.45 3.83
C LEU A 133 -17.95 22.54 4.91
N GLY A 134 -19.09 22.77 5.56
CA GLY A 134 -19.28 23.94 6.42
C GLY A 134 -19.15 25.24 5.62
N GLU A 135 -18.23 26.12 6.04
CA GLU A 135 -17.92 27.38 5.35
C GLU A 135 -16.80 27.23 4.30
N GLU A 136 -16.06 26.12 4.33
CA GLU A 136 -14.90 25.89 3.48
C GLU A 136 -15.29 25.40 2.09
N ILE A 137 -14.59 25.91 1.06
CA ILE A 137 -14.74 25.50 -0.34
C ILE A 137 -13.42 24.92 -0.85
N TYR A 138 -13.52 23.76 -1.48
CA TYR A 138 -12.41 23.00 -2.02
C TYR A 138 -12.61 22.79 -3.52
N ASP A 139 -11.63 23.21 -4.32
CA ASP A 139 -11.59 22.82 -5.72
C ASP A 139 -11.12 21.36 -5.84
N ALA A 140 -11.81 20.59 -6.67
CA ALA A 140 -11.57 19.16 -6.78
C ALA A 140 -11.73 18.64 -8.20
N LYS A 141 -11.10 17.50 -8.46
CA LYS A 141 -11.36 16.64 -9.62
C LYS A 141 -12.25 15.47 -9.21
N PHE A 142 -13.17 15.11 -10.10
CA PHE A 142 -14.13 14.03 -9.93
C PHE A 142 -14.06 13.08 -11.11
N ARG A 143 -14.24 11.78 -10.87
CA ARG A 143 -14.47 10.77 -11.91
C ARG A 143 -15.34 9.64 -11.37
N LEU A 144 -15.98 8.89 -12.27
CA LEU A 144 -16.69 7.66 -11.91
C LEU A 144 -15.71 6.62 -11.33
N LYS A 145 -16.16 5.82 -10.37
CA LYS A 145 -15.36 4.81 -9.65
C LYS A 145 -16.10 3.49 -9.53
N GLY A 146 -15.33 2.40 -9.48
CA GLY A 146 -15.82 1.03 -9.33
C GLY A 146 -15.94 0.32 -10.68
N ASP A 147 -15.39 -0.88 -10.77
CA ASP A 147 -15.34 -1.62 -12.03
C ASP A 147 -16.70 -2.23 -12.39
N LEU A 148 -17.47 -2.68 -11.39
CA LEU A 148 -18.72 -3.41 -11.58
C LEU A 148 -19.97 -2.54 -11.38
N TYR A 149 -21.11 -3.09 -11.82
CA TYR A 149 -22.38 -2.39 -11.96
C TYR A 149 -22.92 -1.79 -10.66
N ASP A 150 -22.66 -2.40 -9.50
CA ASP A 150 -23.27 -2.02 -8.22
C ASP A 150 -22.97 -0.56 -7.83
N HIS A 151 -21.81 -0.06 -8.27
CA HIS A 151 -21.29 1.28 -8.06
C HIS A 151 -22.01 2.39 -8.83
N TRP A 152 -22.60 2.07 -9.99
CA TRP A 152 -23.11 3.07 -10.94
C TRP A 152 -24.43 2.69 -11.63
N VAL A 153 -25.06 1.56 -11.25
CA VAL A 153 -26.33 1.11 -11.83
C VAL A 153 -27.47 2.11 -11.67
N SER A 154 -27.58 2.76 -10.52
CA SER A 154 -28.58 3.79 -10.26
C SER A 154 -28.21 5.12 -10.94
N ASN A 155 -29.19 6.00 -11.15
CA ASN A 155 -28.96 7.36 -11.64
C ASN A 155 -28.53 8.35 -10.53
N THR A 156 -28.64 7.94 -9.26
CA THR A 156 -28.22 8.68 -8.07
C THR A 156 -27.21 7.87 -7.28
N ARG A 157 -26.56 8.51 -6.29
CA ARG A 157 -25.65 7.83 -5.35
C ARG A 157 -24.51 7.08 -6.06
N LEU A 158 -24.00 7.65 -7.14
CA LEU A 158 -22.90 7.04 -7.90
C LEU A 158 -21.64 6.96 -7.04
N SER A 159 -20.83 5.94 -7.25
CA SER A 159 -19.49 5.91 -6.67
C SER A 159 -18.57 6.86 -7.44
N LEU A 160 -18.02 7.85 -6.74
CA LEU A 160 -17.13 8.86 -7.31
C LEU A 160 -15.75 8.77 -6.66
N ARG A 161 -14.69 8.94 -7.43
CA ARG A 161 -13.35 9.23 -6.91
C ARG A 161 -13.14 10.74 -6.96
N ILE A 162 -12.61 11.27 -5.87
CA ILE A 162 -12.38 12.68 -5.64
C ILE A 162 -10.89 12.88 -5.37
N LYS A 163 -10.32 13.94 -5.95
CA LYS A 163 -8.97 14.43 -5.64
C LYS A 163 -9.02 15.94 -5.43
N LEU A 164 -8.71 16.38 -4.23
CA LEU A 164 -8.64 17.80 -3.87
C LEU A 164 -7.40 18.45 -4.50
N LYS A 165 -7.51 19.72 -4.85
CA LYS A 165 -6.40 20.51 -5.40
C LYS A 165 -5.61 21.18 -4.28
N ASP A 166 -4.43 21.70 -4.65
CA ASP A 166 -3.61 22.57 -3.81
C ASP A 166 -3.21 21.98 -2.45
N GLY A 167 -3.05 20.65 -2.40
CA GLY A 167 -2.65 19.94 -1.17
C GLY A 167 -3.70 19.94 -0.05
N LYS A 168 -4.91 20.46 -0.29
CA LYS A 168 -5.96 20.48 0.73
C LYS A 168 -6.45 19.07 1.05
N THR A 169 -6.98 18.92 2.27
CA THR A 169 -7.52 17.65 2.77
C THR A 169 -8.92 17.84 3.36
N ILE A 170 -9.74 16.78 3.30
CA ILE A 170 -11.00 16.63 4.05
C ILE A 170 -10.87 15.35 4.87
N TYR A 171 -11.11 15.40 6.19
CA TYR A 171 -10.80 14.30 7.12
C TYR A 171 -9.33 13.82 7.03
N GLY A 172 -8.42 14.72 6.71
CA GLY A 172 -7.02 14.40 6.44
C GLY A 172 -6.79 13.62 5.13
N MET A 173 -7.77 13.54 4.22
CA MET A 173 -7.66 12.84 2.93
C MET A 173 -7.57 13.85 1.77
N ASN A 174 -6.50 13.79 0.96
CA ASN A 174 -6.43 14.55 -0.30
C ASN A 174 -7.19 13.84 -1.44
N SER A 175 -7.13 12.51 -1.48
CA SER A 175 -7.88 11.69 -2.42
C SER A 175 -8.69 10.63 -1.71
N PHE A 176 -9.94 10.46 -2.12
CA PHE A 176 -10.89 9.53 -1.51
C PHE A 176 -12.00 9.16 -2.50
N SER A 177 -12.82 8.16 -2.17
CA SER A 177 -14.13 8.00 -2.80
C SER A 177 -15.26 8.35 -1.89
N ILE A 178 -16.36 8.71 -2.53
CA ILE A 178 -17.70 8.66 -1.97
C ILE A 178 -18.45 7.52 -2.68
N GLN A 179 -19.04 6.62 -1.91
CA GLN A 179 -19.75 5.44 -2.43
C GLN A 179 -20.84 4.98 -1.47
N LYS A 180 -21.75 4.14 -1.95
CA LYS A 180 -22.84 3.60 -1.12
C LYS A 180 -22.27 2.68 -0.03
N PRO A 181 -22.82 2.65 1.19
CA PRO A 181 -22.39 1.71 2.22
C PRO A 181 -22.35 0.25 1.73
N ARG A 182 -23.38 -0.19 0.99
CA ARG A 182 -23.45 -1.56 0.47
C ARG A 182 -22.35 -1.91 -0.55
N SER A 183 -21.82 -0.94 -1.29
CA SER A 183 -20.80 -1.18 -2.31
C SER A 183 -19.42 -1.48 -1.70
N ARG A 184 -19.29 -1.34 -0.38
CA ARG A 184 -18.11 -1.76 0.40
C ARG A 184 -18.48 -2.67 1.55
N GLN A 185 -19.54 -3.46 1.35
CA GLN A 185 -19.97 -4.47 2.31
C GLN A 185 -20.00 -3.93 3.75
N HIS A 186 -20.59 -2.76 3.98
CA HIS A 186 -20.67 -2.23 5.34
C HIS A 186 -21.35 -3.22 6.31
N PRO A 187 -20.82 -3.39 7.54
CA PRO A 187 -19.66 -2.72 8.15
C PRO A 187 -18.32 -3.47 8.01
N TYR A 188 -18.29 -4.58 7.27
CA TYR A 188 -17.20 -5.55 7.29
C TYR A 188 -15.86 -4.99 6.79
N GLU A 189 -15.86 -4.22 5.69
CA GLU A 189 -14.64 -3.55 5.22
C GLU A 189 -14.10 -2.59 6.28
N GLN A 190 -14.96 -1.74 6.86
CA GLN A 190 -14.57 -0.75 7.86
C GLN A 190 -13.93 -1.44 9.08
N THR A 191 -14.59 -2.46 9.61
CA THR A 191 -14.07 -3.22 10.75
C THR A 191 -12.75 -3.92 10.41
N PHE A 192 -12.62 -4.51 9.21
CA PHE A 192 -11.37 -5.15 8.80
C PHE A 192 -10.23 -4.14 8.72
N GLN A 193 -10.46 -2.95 8.15
CA GLN A 193 -9.44 -1.90 8.10
C GLN A 193 -9.05 -1.39 9.50
N GLN A 194 -9.99 -1.31 10.44
CA GLN A 194 -9.71 -0.96 11.84
C GLN A 194 -8.83 -2.02 12.51
N VAL A 195 -9.17 -3.30 12.38
CA VAL A 195 -8.36 -4.41 12.89
C VAL A 195 -6.93 -4.35 12.35
N MET A 196 -6.77 -4.20 11.03
CA MET A 196 -5.44 -4.10 10.42
C MET A 196 -4.66 -2.88 10.95
N SER A 197 -5.33 -1.75 11.17
CA SER A 197 -4.70 -0.56 11.76
C SER A 197 -4.21 -0.80 13.19
N GLN A 198 -4.97 -1.53 14.02
CA GLN A 198 -4.58 -1.87 15.39
C GLN A 198 -3.39 -2.83 15.46
N SER A 199 -3.19 -3.65 14.42
CA SER A 199 -2.01 -4.52 14.27
C SER A 199 -0.82 -3.85 13.59
N SER A 200 -0.81 -2.51 13.48
CA SER A 200 0.24 -1.70 12.83
C SER A 200 0.47 -1.98 11.34
N ASN A 201 -0.50 -2.61 10.67
CA ASN A 201 -0.50 -2.78 9.22
C ASN A 201 -1.09 -1.54 8.52
N LEU A 202 -0.71 -1.35 7.26
CA LEU A 202 -1.31 -0.30 6.43
C LEU A 202 -2.73 -0.68 6.02
N SER A 203 -3.68 0.18 6.34
CA SER A 203 -5.10 0.02 6.05
C SER A 203 -5.76 1.35 5.69
N LEU A 204 -6.85 1.30 4.94
CA LEU A 204 -7.58 2.49 4.49
C LEU A 204 -8.43 3.07 5.62
N ASN A 205 -8.46 4.39 5.76
CA ASN A 205 -9.41 5.04 6.65
C ASN A 205 -10.76 5.25 5.97
N THR A 206 -11.85 5.10 6.73
CA THR A 206 -13.22 5.32 6.26
C THR A 206 -13.95 6.33 7.12
N HIS A 207 -14.92 7.04 6.54
CA HIS A 207 -15.78 7.99 7.23
C HIS A 207 -17.20 7.98 6.65
N TYR A 208 -18.19 8.51 7.36
CA TYR A 208 -19.56 8.67 6.85
C TYR A 208 -19.94 10.13 6.81
N ALA A 209 -20.54 10.57 5.71
CA ALA A 209 -21.11 11.90 5.60
C ALA A 209 -22.41 11.89 4.81
N LYS A 210 -23.23 12.91 5.01
CA LYS A 210 -24.34 13.22 4.12
C LYS A 210 -23.78 13.86 2.86
N VAL A 211 -24.26 13.45 1.70
CA VAL A 211 -23.76 13.96 0.42
C VAL A 211 -24.91 14.60 -0.35
N ASN A 212 -24.68 15.82 -0.83
CA ASN A 212 -25.55 16.48 -1.79
C ASN A 212 -24.76 16.70 -3.09
N LEU A 213 -25.26 16.22 -4.22
CA LEU A 213 -24.65 16.49 -5.54
C LEU A 213 -25.57 17.38 -6.37
N ASN A 214 -25.11 18.57 -6.72
CA ASN A 214 -25.83 19.53 -7.58
C ASN A 214 -27.27 19.81 -7.09
N GLY A 215 -27.46 19.92 -5.78
CA GLY A 215 -28.76 20.13 -5.13
C GLY A 215 -29.54 18.85 -4.85
N GLN A 216 -29.10 17.69 -5.33
CA GLN A 216 -29.74 16.41 -5.09
C GLN A 216 -29.17 15.71 -3.86
N ASP A 217 -30.04 15.40 -2.90
CA ASP A 217 -29.69 14.63 -1.71
C ASP A 217 -29.39 13.16 -2.05
N TRP A 218 -28.17 12.72 -1.76
CA TRP A 218 -27.71 11.34 -1.91
C TRP A 218 -27.74 10.57 -0.58
N GLY A 219 -28.15 11.21 0.51
CA GLY A 219 -28.17 10.65 1.85
C GLY A 219 -26.77 10.31 2.37
N ILE A 220 -26.72 9.35 3.29
CA ILE A 220 -25.46 8.92 3.91
C ILE A 220 -24.65 8.06 2.94
N MET A 221 -23.40 8.46 2.72
CA MET A 221 -22.44 7.76 1.87
C MET A 221 -21.17 7.44 2.65
N ASN A 222 -20.52 6.33 2.28
CA ASN A 222 -19.21 5.95 2.77
C ASN A 222 -18.13 6.77 2.04
N ILE A 223 -17.23 7.36 2.81
CA ILE A 223 -16.02 8.02 2.36
C ILE A 223 -14.87 7.06 2.62
N GLU A 224 -14.11 6.72 1.60
CA GLU A 224 -12.99 5.79 1.72
C GLU A 224 -11.74 6.43 1.17
N GLU A 225 -10.70 6.48 1.99
CA GLU A 225 -9.42 7.04 1.64
C GLU A 225 -8.80 6.39 0.39
N HIS A 226 -8.03 7.17 -0.35
CA HIS A 226 -7.21 6.68 -1.45
C HIS A 226 -5.73 7.03 -1.25
N PHE A 227 -4.88 6.34 -2.01
CA PHE A 227 -3.44 6.44 -1.89
C PHE A 227 -2.93 7.83 -2.31
N SER A 228 -2.34 8.53 -1.34
CA SER A 228 -1.66 9.81 -1.51
C SER A 228 -0.47 9.88 -0.52
N LYS A 229 0.29 10.97 -0.54
CA LYS A 229 1.34 11.17 0.47
C LYS A 229 0.75 11.34 1.87
N GLU A 230 -0.39 12.04 1.97
CA GLU A 230 -1.10 12.28 3.23
C GLU A 230 -1.63 10.98 3.84
N PHE A 231 -2.02 10.00 3.00
CA PHE A 231 -2.35 8.65 3.47
C PHE A 231 -1.16 7.99 4.19
N LEU A 232 0.05 8.10 3.63
CA LEU A 232 1.26 7.51 4.23
C LEU A 232 1.69 8.27 5.49
N GLU A 233 1.69 9.60 5.45
CA GLU A 233 2.09 10.47 6.56
C GLU A 233 1.20 10.23 7.80
N LYS A 234 -0.13 10.13 7.63
CA LYS A 234 -1.05 9.79 8.73
C LYS A 234 -0.83 8.40 9.32
N LYS A 235 -0.21 7.50 8.57
CA LYS A 235 0.16 6.15 9.02
C LYS A 235 1.61 6.10 9.49
N GLN A 236 2.23 7.26 9.74
CA GLN A 236 3.63 7.39 10.17
C GLN A 236 4.56 6.66 9.20
N ARG A 237 4.38 6.91 7.90
CA ARG A 237 5.21 6.38 6.81
C ARG A 237 5.69 7.53 5.92
N LYS A 238 6.95 7.45 5.51
CA LYS A 238 7.55 8.39 4.54
C LYS A 238 6.90 8.25 3.16
N GLU A 239 6.80 9.35 2.42
CA GLU A 239 6.31 9.34 1.03
C GLU A 239 7.16 8.40 0.17
N SER A 240 6.52 7.42 -0.47
CA SER A 240 7.18 6.45 -1.35
C SER A 240 6.19 5.82 -2.34
N LEU A 241 6.69 4.87 -3.13
CA LEU A 241 5.91 4.18 -4.16
C LEU A 241 4.90 3.22 -3.53
N ILE A 242 3.67 3.23 -4.07
CA ILE A 242 2.64 2.24 -3.78
C ILE A 242 2.39 1.44 -5.06
N PHE A 243 2.83 0.19 -5.05
CA PHE A 243 2.79 -0.73 -6.18
C PHE A 243 1.47 -1.47 -6.31
N ARG A 244 1.16 -1.83 -7.56
CA ARG A 244 0.19 -2.85 -7.96
C ARG A 244 0.87 -3.76 -8.98
N PHE A 245 0.90 -5.06 -8.74
CA PHE A 245 1.60 -6.02 -9.60
C PHE A 245 0.70 -6.71 -10.63
N SER A 246 -0.56 -6.32 -10.72
CA SER A 246 -1.45 -6.78 -11.77
C SER A 246 -2.35 -5.63 -12.23
N ASP A 247 -3.16 -5.88 -13.25
CA ASP A 247 -4.16 -4.95 -13.73
C ASP A 247 -5.47 -5.67 -14.02
N ASP A 248 -6.49 -4.90 -14.40
CA ASP A 248 -7.84 -5.43 -14.58
C ASP A 248 -8.06 -6.07 -15.96
N ARG A 249 -7.08 -6.05 -16.86
CA ARG A 249 -7.25 -6.49 -18.25
C ARG A 249 -7.52 -7.98 -18.33
N LYS A 250 -6.86 -8.80 -17.51
CA LYS A 250 -7.05 -10.26 -17.51
C LYS A 250 -8.49 -10.64 -17.20
N TRP A 251 -9.03 -10.20 -16.06
CA TRP A 251 -10.39 -10.57 -15.66
C TRP A 251 -11.46 -9.88 -16.53
N LYS A 252 -11.25 -8.61 -16.94
CA LYS A 252 -12.15 -7.94 -17.89
C LYS A 252 -12.20 -8.65 -19.24
N ASN A 253 -11.09 -9.24 -19.68
CA ASN A 253 -11.08 -10.06 -20.89
C ASN A 253 -11.87 -11.35 -20.71
N TYR A 254 -11.74 -12.01 -19.56
CA TYR A 254 -12.43 -13.25 -19.26
C TYR A 254 -13.95 -13.06 -19.17
N GLU A 255 -14.41 -11.97 -18.54
CA GLU A 255 -15.82 -11.55 -18.53
C GLU A 255 -16.38 -11.38 -19.94
N LYS A 256 -15.64 -10.72 -20.85
CA LYS A 256 -16.06 -10.57 -22.26
C LYS A 256 -16.12 -11.90 -23.01
N ALA A 257 -15.14 -12.78 -22.79
CA ALA A 257 -15.00 -14.02 -23.56
C ALA A 257 -16.08 -15.06 -23.23
N SER A 258 -16.74 -14.91 -22.06
CA SER A 258 -17.90 -15.64 -21.49
C SER A 258 -17.90 -17.17 -21.48
N ASN A 259 -17.27 -17.87 -22.43
CA ASN A 259 -17.12 -19.34 -22.48
C ASN A 259 -15.90 -19.83 -23.30
N ASN A 260 -15.03 -18.93 -23.80
CA ASN A 260 -13.93 -19.28 -24.72
C ASN A 260 -12.57 -18.73 -24.25
N ILE A 261 -12.24 -18.92 -22.97
CA ILE A 261 -11.03 -18.37 -22.36
C ILE A 261 -9.81 -19.21 -22.76
N PHE A 262 -8.75 -18.56 -23.25
CA PHE A 262 -7.45 -19.20 -23.42
C PHE A 262 -6.64 -19.08 -22.12
N SER A 263 -6.62 -20.16 -21.34
CA SER A 263 -6.02 -20.20 -20.00
C SER A 263 -4.49 -20.01 -19.98
N PRO A 264 -3.70 -20.57 -20.92
CA PRO A 264 -2.24 -20.39 -20.99
C PRO A 264 -1.83 -19.00 -21.51
N TYR A 265 -2.22 -17.94 -20.83
CA TYR A 265 -2.01 -16.55 -21.25
C TYR A 265 -1.49 -15.70 -20.08
N LEU A 266 -0.29 -15.15 -20.22
CA LEU A 266 0.40 -14.38 -19.17
C LEU A 266 -0.02 -12.89 -19.14
N LEU A 267 -1.19 -12.55 -19.67
CA LEU A 267 -1.71 -11.18 -19.56
C LEU A 267 -1.89 -10.79 -18.10
N SER A 268 -1.37 -9.61 -17.74
CA SER A 268 -1.42 -9.07 -16.37
C SER A 268 -0.75 -9.98 -15.34
N ASP A 269 0.17 -10.86 -15.77
CA ASP A 269 0.93 -11.75 -14.91
C ASP A 269 1.71 -10.96 -13.86
N ASN A 270 1.62 -11.41 -12.60
CA ASN A 270 2.15 -10.66 -11.47
C ASN A 270 3.68 -10.59 -11.41
N LYS A 271 4.40 -11.45 -12.14
CA LYS A 271 5.87 -11.42 -12.21
C LYS A 271 6.34 -10.44 -13.28
N LEU A 272 5.61 -10.36 -14.39
CA LEU A 272 5.94 -9.47 -15.51
C LEU A 272 5.43 -8.04 -15.31
N HIS A 273 4.20 -7.90 -14.81
CA HIS A 273 3.49 -6.63 -14.70
C HIS A 273 3.76 -5.92 -13.37
N GLY A 274 3.88 -4.59 -13.43
CA GLY A 274 3.99 -3.74 -12.26
C GLY A 274 3.70 -2.29 -12.60
N THR A 275 2.85 -1.66 -11.81
CA THR A 275 2.55 -0.23 -11.86
C THR A 275 2.56 0.35 -10.46
N PHE A 276 2.49 1.67 -10.35
CA PHE A 276 2.40 2.34 -9.06
C PHE A 276 1.60 3.64 -9.16
N TYR A 277 1.01 4.04 -8.04
CA TYR A 277 0.17 5.24 -7.97
C TYR A 277 0.98 6.50 -8.22
N ASN A 278 0.38 7.48 -8.91
CA ASN A 278 1.03 8.73 -9.31
C ASN A 278 2.34 8.54 -10.11
N SER A 279 2.46 7.44 -10.88
CA SER A 279 3.70 7.11 -11.59
C SER A 279 4.26 8.22 -12.46
N LYS A 280 3.42 9.04 -13.10
CA LYS A 280 3.87 10.23 -13.83
C LYS A 280 4.73 11.19 -12.98
N LYS A 281 4.30 11.51 -11.75
CA LYS A 281 5.03 12.39 -10.82
C LYS A 281 6.35 11.74 -10.41
N TYR A 282 6.29 10.49 -9.96
CA TYR A 282 7.42 9.82 -9.34
C TYR A 282 8.50 9.42 -10.35
N LEU A 283 8.15 9.08 -11.60
CA LEU A 283 9.12 8.76 -12.64
C LEU A 283 9.96 9.96 -13.11
N GLU A 284 9.57 11.19 -12.78
CA GLU A 284 10.40 12.39 -13.00
C GLU A 284 11.62 12.42 -12.09
N ASN A 285 11.63 11.64 -11.00
CA ASN A 285 12.76 11.49 -10.09
C ASN A 285 13.50 10.16 -10.34
N ASP A 286 14.79 10.26 -10.65
CA ASP A 286 15.66 9.13 -10.95
C ASP A 286 15.73 8.09 -9.82
N HIS A 287 15.62 8.50 -8.56
CA HIS A 287 15.61 7.58 -7.42
C HIS A 287 14.41 6.63 -7.47
N TYR A 288 13.20 7.13 -7.68
CA TYR A 288 12.02 6.27 -7.78
C TYR A 288 12.06 5.38 -9.03
N ARG A 289 12.69 5.83 -10.12
CA ARG A 289 12.97 4.98 -11.28
C ARG A 289 13.94 3.85 -10.94
N LYS A 290 14.98 4.09 -10.12
CA LYS A 290 15.87 3.03 -9.59
C LYS A 290 15.08 2.01 -8.78
N VAL A 291 14.25 2.46 -7.84
CA VAL A 291 13.39 1.58 -7.00
C VAL A 291 12.48 0.70 -7.88
N PHE A 292 11.75 1.31 -8.81
CA PHE A 292 10.89 0.56 -9.74
C PHE A 292 11.70 -0.46 -10.54
N SER A 293 12.84 -0.05 -11.10
CA SER A 293 13.68 -0.92 -11.92
C SER A 293 14.22 -2.10 -11.11
N TYR A 294 14.69 -1.88 -9.88
CA TYR A 294 15.16 -2.93 -8.99
C TYR A 294 14.05 -3.94 -8.68
N ILE A 295 12.89 -3.48 -8.22
CA ILE A 295 11.77 -4.37 -7.86
C ILE A 295 11.34 -5.21 -9.06
N MET A 296 11.16 -4.60 -10.23
CA MET A 296 10.71 -5.33 -11.41
C MET A 296 11.74 -6.33 -11.95
N GLN A 297 13.04 -6.07 -11.76
CA GLN A 297 14.11 -7.01 -12.13
C GLN A 297 14.22 -8.15 -11.12
N GLU A 298 14.26 -7.86 -9.81
CA GLU A 298 14.36 -8.87 -8.76
C GLU A 298 13.16 -9.82 -8.73
N ARG A 299 11.95 -9.32 -9.01
CA ARG A 299 10.75 -10.16 -9.12
C ARG A 299 10.87 -11.24 -10.20
N LEU A 300 11.72 -11.07 -11.21
CA LEU A 300 11.96 -12.11 -12.22
C LEU A 300 12.73 -13.31 -11.67
N LEU A 301 13.47 -13.16 -10.55
CA LEU A 301 14.16 -14.25 -9.90
C LEU A 301 13.18 -15.27 -9.30
N ASP A 302 13.62 -16.52 -9.19
CA ASP A 302 12.83 -17.60 -8.60
C ASP A 302 12.58 -17.41 -7.11
N ASN A 303 13.56 -16.85 -6.39
CA ASN A 303 13.44 -16.47 -5.00
C ASN A 303 13.67 -14.98 -4.84
N HIS A 304 12.61 -14.26 -4.50
CA HIS A 304 12.63 -12.82 -4.27
C HIS A 304 11.83 -12.45 -3.02
N ALA A 305 11.73 -13.38 -2.07
CA ALA A 305 11.03 -13.16 -0.80
C ALA A 305 11.59 -11.99 0.01
N HIS A 306 12.88 -11.69 -0.16
CA HIS A 306 13.58 -10.56 0.47
C HIS A 306 12.96 -9.19 0.11
N LEU A 307 12.17 -9.11 -0.97
CA LEU A 307 11.45 -7.89 -1.36
C LEU A 307 10.26 -7.58 -0.45
N TYR A 308 9.79 -8.50 0.38
CA TYR A 308 8.54 -8.37 1.12
C TYR A 308 8.77 -8.29 2.64
N SER A 309 7.93 -7.53 3.33
CA SER A 309 7.82 -7.56 4.78
C SER A 309 7.04 -8.80 5.21
N THR A 310 7.74 -9.84 5.66
CA THR A 310 7.16 -11.13 6.07
C THR A 310 6.08 -10.95 7.12
N GLN A 311 6.39 -10.23 8.21
CA GLN A 311 5.50 -10.03 9.35
C GLN A 311 4.18 -9.36 8.92
N GLU A 312 4.24 -8.27 8.15
CA GLU A 312 3.05 -7.55 7.72
C GLU A 312 2.19 -8.37 6.74
N HIS A 313 2.80 -9.15 5.85
CA HIS A 313 2.08 -10.08 4.97
C HIS A 313 1.41 -11.19 5.76
N MET A 314 2.10 -11.80 6.72
CA MET A 314 1.53 -12.87 7.54
C MET A 314 0.37 -12.37 8.40
N LYS A 315 0.46 -11.17 8.99
CA LYS A 315 -0.67 -10.54 9.69
C LYS A 315 -1.91 -10.41 8.80
N LEU A 316 -1.75 -9.93 7.57
CA LEU A 316 -2.88 -9.80 6.63
C LEU A 316 -3.41 -11.17 6.17
N PHE A 317 -2.54 -12.16 6.00
CA PHE A 317 -2.96 -13.54 5.69
C PHE A 317 -3.82 -14.12 6.81
N TYR A 318 -3.39 -14.04 8.07
CA TYR A 318 -4.17 -14.53 9.20
C TYR A 318 -5.46 -13.76 9.40
N ALA A 319 -5.43 -12.44 9.26
CA ALA A 319 -6.65 -11.63 9.33
C ALA A 319 -7.68 -12.12 8.31
N SER A 320 -7.24 -12.37 7.07
CA SER A 320 -8.07 -12.90 5.99
C SER A 320 -8.56 -14.32 6.26
N LEU A 321 -7.73 -15.16 6.88
CA LEU A 321 -8.08 -16.52 7.28
C LEU A 321 -9.12 -16.54 8.42
N PHE A 322 -8.96 -15.69 9.45
CA PHE A 322 -9.96 -15.54 10.51
C PHE A 322 -11.28 -14.99 9.98
N TRP A 323 -11.22 -14.15 8.95
CA TRP A 323 -12.38 -13.66 8.21
C TRP A 323 -12.97 -14.72 7.27
N ASN A 324 -12.25 -15.82 7.01
CA ASN A 324 -12.55 -16.80 5.98
C ASN A 324 -12.83 -16.18 4.60
N SER A 325 -12.07 -15.13 4.25
CA SER A 325 -12.06 -14.54 2.91
C SER A 325 -10.68 -14.01 2.56
N PHE A 326 -10.11 -14.54 1.48
CA PHE A 326 -8.83 -14.13 0.92
C PHE A 326 -8.98 -13.06 -0.18
N HIS A 327 -10.16 -12.45 -0.33
CA HIS A 327 -10.41 -11.43 -1.36
C HIS A 327 -9.41 -10.26 -1.34
N PRO A 328 -8.97 -9.74 -0.17
CA PRO A 328 -7.92 -8.70 -0.12
C PRO A 328 -6.55 -9.16 -0.62
N LEU A 329 -6.29 -10.47 -0.65
CA LEU A 329 -5.01 -11.05 -1.05
C LEU A 329 -4.91 -11.23 -2.57
N ALA A 330 -5.99 -11.09 -3.32
CA ALA A 330 -5.97 -11.28 -4.76
C ALA A 330 -5.07 -10.24 -5.47
N ASP A 331 -4.46 -10.62 -6.60
CA ASP A 331 -3.54 -9.75 -7.36
C ASP A 331 -4.17 -8.41 -7.80
N HIS A 332 -5.47 -8.42 -8.12
CA HIS A 332 -6.19 -7.21 -8.52
C HIS A 332 -6.60 -6.33 -7.33
N ASN A 333 -6.63 -6.89 -6.12
CA ASN A 333 -7.06 -6.22 -4.89
C ASN A 333 -5.92 -5.81 -3.97
N SER A 334 -4.75 -6.43 -4.10
CA SER A 334 -3.58 -6.12 -3.28
C SER A 334 -2.83 -4.88 -3.80
N LYS A 335 -2.30 -4.09 -2.86
CA LYS A 335 -1.44 -2.92 -3.11
C LYS A 335 -0.28 -2.98 -2.13
N TYR A 336 0.88 -2.46 -2.51
CA TYR A 336 2.10 -2.64 -1.73
C TYR A 336 2.88 -1.34 -1.58
N TYR A 337 3.02 -0.84 -0.36
CA TYR A 337 3.88 0.28 -0.03
C TYR A 337 5.35 -0.16 -0.04
N PHE A 338 6.23 0.57 -0.71
CA PHE A 338 7.67 0.37 -0.62
C PHE A 338 8.24 1.23 0.51
N ASN A 339 8.71 0.60 1.58
CA ASN A 339 9.35 1.31 2.68
C ASN A 339 10.79 1.71 2.29
N PRO A 340 11.12 3.02 2.20
CA PRO A 340 12.42 3.47 1.73
C PRO A 340 13.57 3.20 2.72
N TYR A 341 13.25 2.85 3.97
CA TYR A 341 14.23 2.53 5.01
C TYR A 341 14.56 1.03 4.99
N THR A 342 13.53 0.16 5.02
CA THR A 342 13.73 -1.30 5.02
C THR A 342 13.97 -1.88 3.63
N LEU A 343 13.65 -1.12 2.58
CA LEU A 343 13.65 -1.54 1.18
C LEU A 343 12.76 -2.76 0.89
N LYS A 344 11.70 -2.92 1.70
CA LYS A 344 10.71 -3.99 1.58
C LYS A 344 9.34 -3.45 1.19
N LEU A 345 8.56 -4.30 0.57
CA LEU A 345 7.16 -4.11 0.21
C LEU A 345 6.27 -4.57 1.36
N SER A 346 5.33 -3.71 1.72
CA SER A 346 4.36 -3.87 2.80
C SER A 346 2.95 -3.88 2.21
N PRO A 347 2.09 -4.87 2.52
CA PRO A 347 0.76 -4.93 1.93
C PRO A 347 -0.14 -3.87 2.55
N ILE A 348 -0.99 -3.27 1.71
CA ILE A 348 -2.06 -2.37 2.13
C ILE A 348 -3.38 -3.10 1.93
N SER A 349 -4.13 -3.31 3.02
CA SER A 349 -5.43 -3.99 2.95
C SER A 349 -6.50 -3.08 2.33
N SER A 350 -7.42 -3.69 1.58
CA SER A 350 -8.64 -3.07 1.07
C SER A 350 -9.58 -4.13 0.53
N ASP A 351 -10.86 -3.81 0.43
CA ASP A 351 -11.87 -4.59 -0.30
C ASP A 351 -12.14 -5.95 0.32
N GLN A 352 -12.30 -5.96 1.64
CA GLN A 352 -12.68 -7.15 2.38
C GLN A 352 -14.18 -7.43 2.25
N GLU A 353 -14.51 -8.71 2.23
CA GLU A 353 -15.87 -9.22 2.17
C GLU A 353 -16.47 -9.50 3.55
N ILE A 354 -17.61 -10.18 3.58
CA ILE A 354 -18.28 -10.62 4.81
C ILE A 354 -17.55 -11.83 5.40
N PHE A 355 -17.41 -11.84 6.72
CA PHE A 355 -16.81 -13.00 7.39
C PHE A 355 -17.77 -14.19 7.42
N THR A 356 -17.21 -15.39 7.31
CA THR A 356 -17.96 -16.65 7.42
C THR A 356 -17.25 -17.65 8.33
N SER A 357 -18.00 -18.65 8.81
CA SER A 357 -17.44 -19.70 9.68
C SER A 357 -16.49 -20.61 8.91
N LEU A 358 -15.31 -20.87 9.47
CA LEU A 358 -14.42 -21.93 9.00
C LEU A 358 -15.10 -23.30 9.20
N LYS A 359 -15.04 -24.13 8.17
CA LYS A 359 -15.58 -25.51 8.19
C LYS A 359 -14.50 -26.51 8.59
N GLU A 360 -14.92 -27.71 9.01
CA GLU A 360 -14.01 -28.85 9.10
C GLU A 360 -13.33 -29.07 7.73
N GLY A 361 -12.01 -29.26 7.72
CA GLY A 361 -11.22 -29.35 6.49
C GLY A 361 -10.80 -28.00 5.87
N PHE A 362 -10.89 -26.87 6.60
CA PHE A 362 -10.42 -25.57 6.10
C PHE A 362 -8.94 -25.60 5.65
N ILE A 363 -8.12 -26.43 6.28
CA ILE A 363 -6.71 -26.63 5.92
C ILE A 363 -6.57 -27.06 4.44
N ASP A 364 -7.38 -27.99 3.97
CA ASP A 364 -7.40 -28.39 2.56
C ASP A 364 -7.89 -27.26 1.65
N SER A 365 -8.82 -26.43 2.14
CA SER A 365 -9.28 -25.25 1.40
C SER A 365 -8.16 -24.23 1.23
N VAL A 366 -7.35 -24.00 2.28
CA VAL A 366 -6.15 -23.14 2.21
C VAL A 366 -5.12 -23.73 1.25
N LYS A 367 -4.83 -25.04 1.38
CA LYS A 367 -3.87 -25.75 0.51
C LYS A 367 -4.19 -25.60 -0.98
N ASN A 368 -5.47 -25.66 -1.33
CA ASN A 368 -5.96 -25.59 -2.71
C ASN A 368 -6.25 -24.17 -3.19
N TYR A 369 -6.15 -23.16 -2.31
CA TYR A 369 -6.36 -21.77 -2.70
C TYR A 369 -5.20 -21.27 -3.56
N ASP A 370 -5.53 -20.59 -4.67
CA ASP A 370 -4.52 -20.02 -5.54
C ASP A 370 -4.02 -18.66 -5.05
N PHE A 371 -3.12 -18.69 -4.06
CA PHE A 371 -2.47 -17.48 -3.57
C PHE A 371 -1.63 -16.82 -4.67
N ASN A 372 -1.60 -15.48 -4.66
CA ASN A 372 -0.74 -14.76 -5.56
C ASN A 372 0.77 -15.04 -5.30
N LEU A 373 1.62 -14.64 -6.25
CA LEU A 373 3.06 -14.90 -6.17
C LEU A 373 3.71 -14.26 -4.94
N ASN A 374 3.24 -13.09 -4.52
CA ASN A 374 3.80 -12.36 -3.38
C ASN A 374 3.62 -13.18 -2.09
N TYR A 375 2.43 -13.71 -1.84
CA TYR A 375 2.16 -14.57 -0.68
C TYR A 375 2.90 -15.91 -0.76
N LYS A 376 2.98 -16.53 -1.94
CA LYS A 376 3.78 -17.76 -2.12
C LYS A 376 5.26 -17.55 -1.75
N GLN A 377 5.83 -16.41 -2.11
CA GLN A 377 7.21 -16.05 -1.73
C GLN A 377 7.35 -15.77 -0.24
N VAL A 378 6.39 -15.07 0.36
CA VAL A 378 6.36 -14.82 1.81
C VAL A 378 6.28 -16.13 2.58
N PHE A 379 5.38 -17.04 2.22
CA PHE A 379 5.24 -18.35 2.89
C PHE A 379 6.54 -19.15 2.86
N LYS A 380 7.24 -19.14 1.72
CA LYS A 380 8.54 -19.81 1.59
C LYS A 380 9.55 -19.32 2.63
N PHE A 381 9.56 -18.01 2.88
CA PHE A 381 10.55 -17.35 3.71
C PHE A 381 10.14 -17.29 5.18
N SER A 382 8.85 -17.09 5.49
CA SER A 382 8.33 -17.11 6.86
C SER A 382 8.61 -18.44 7.57
N LEU A 383 8.71 -19.54 6.83
CA LEU A 383 9.07 -20.86 7.37
C LEU A 383 10.54 -20.97 7.79
N LEU A 384 11.39 -20.01 7.43
CA LEU A 384 12.79 -19.94 7.80
C LEU A 384 13.04 -18.98 8.98
N GLU A 385 12.04 -18.20 9.40
CA GLU A 385 12.11 -17.26 10.51
C GLU A 385 11.26 -17.76 11.70
N GLU A 386 11.72 -17.50 12.93
CA GLU A 386 10.97 -17.80 14.16
C GLU A 386 9.73 -16.87 14.35
N SER A 387 9.54 -15.89 13.46
CA SER A 387 8.59 -14.76 13.58
C SER A 387 7.11 -15.09 13.26
N TYR A 388 6.79 -16.33 12.89
CA TYR A 388 5.43 -16.75 12.52
C TYR A 388 4.43 -16.64 13.68
N ASP A 389 4.84 -17.10 14.86
CA ASP A 389 4.00 -17.09 16.06
C ASP A 389 3.70 -15.65 16.52
N ASP A 390 4.60 -14.70 16.30
CA ASP A 390 4.42 -13.31 16.71
C ASP A 390 3.43 -12.58 15.81
N SER A 391 3.49 -12.83 14.50
CA SER A 391 2.49 -12.32 13.55
C SER A 391 1.07 -12.77 13.91
N LEU A 392 0.91 -14.03 14.34
CA LEU A 392 -0.38 -14.59 14.76
C LEU A 392 -0.88 -13.93 16.06
N LYS A 393 -0.02 -13.81 17.07
CA LYS A 393 -0.36 -13.17 18.34
C LYS A 393 -0.78 -11.71 18.16
N GLU A 394 -0.04 -10.97 17.34
CA GLU A 394 -0.31 -9.55 17.10
C GLU A 394 -1.66 -9.32 16.40
N ILE A 395 -2.05 -10.18 15.46
CA ILE A 395 -3.35 -10.04 14.80
C ILE A 395 -4.50 -10.45 15.73
N ILE A 396 -4.33 -11.47 16.57
CA ILE A 396 -5.31 -11.83 17.61
C ILE A 396 -5.48 -10.65 18.58
N ASN A 397 -4.38 -10.00 18.98
CA ASN A 397 -4.43 -8.81 19.82
C ASN A 397 -5.16 -7.64 19.14
N GLY A 398 -4.90 -7.39 17.85
CA GLY A 398 -5.60 -6.35 17.07
C GLY A 398 -7.10 -6.61 16.90
N MET A 399 -7.54 -7.86 17.00
CA MET A 399 -8.94 -8.26 16.92
C MET A 399 -9.69 -8.27 18.26
N LYS A 400 -9.06 -7.94 19.39
CA LYS A 400 -9.72 -7.94 20.71
C LYS A 400 -11.01 -7.10 20.75
N ASN A 401 -11.04 -6.00 20.01
CA ASN A 401 -12.16 -5.06 19.95
C ASN A 401 -13.04 -5.24 18.70
N VAL A 402 -12.93 -6.37 17.98
CA VAL A 402 -13.65 -6.57 16.70
C VAL A 402 -15.17 -6.44 16.84
N GLU A 403 -15.74 -6.88 17.96
CA GLU A 403 -17.19 -6.74 18.24
C GLU A 403 -17.62 -5.28 18.35
N ILE A 404 -16.78 -4.44 18.97
CA ILE A 404 -17.01 -3.00 19.08
C ILE A 404 -16.98 -2.39 17.67
N TYR A 405 -15.95 -2.67 16.88
CA TYR A 405 -15.80 -2.13 15.53
C TYR A 405 -16.89 -2.60 14.57
N LEU A 406 -17.43 -3.80 14.73
CA LEU A 406 -18.52 -4.31 13.90
C LEU A 406 -19.84 -3.57 14.15
N ASN A 407 -20.03 -3.06 15.37
CA ASN A 407 -21.29 -2.49 15.84
C ASN A 407 -21.21 -0.98 16.13
N GLU A 408 -20.06 -0.34 15.84
CA GLU A 408 -19.81 1.09 16.09
C GLU A 408 -20.76 2.01 15.32
N PHE A 409 -21.31 1.55 14.19
CA PHE A 409 -22.18 2.35 13.33
C PHE A 409 -23.67 2.27 13.66
N SER A 410 -24.04 1.63 14.78
CA SER A 410 -25.44 1.54 15.23
C SER A 410 -26.09 2.90 15.49
N GLU A 411 -25.31 3.95 15.81
CA GLU A 411 -25.84 5.31 15.90
C GLU A 411 -26.25 5.89 14.53
N ILE A 412 -25.52 5.51 13.46
CA ILE A 412 -25.78 5.97 12.10
C ILE A 412 -26.91 5.14 11.46
N PHE A 413 -26.91 3.83 11.72
CA PHE A 413 -27.84 2.86 11.16
C PHE A 413 -28.51 2.03 12.27
N PRO A 414 -29.40 2.63 13.08
CA PRO A 414 -29.97 2.00 14.28
C PRO A 414 -30.89 0.80 14.03
N LEU A 415 -31.28 0.56 12.78
CA LEU A 415 -32.08 -0.60 12.39
C LEU A 415 -31.24 -1.72 11.78
N ASP A 416 -29.92 -1.54 11.60
CA ASP A 416 -29.05 -2.64 11.22
C ASP A 416 -29.00 -3.67 12.35
N GLU A 417 -29.07 -4.95 11.99
CA GLU A 417 -28.92 -6.05 12.94
C GLU A 417 -27.49 -6.08 13.48
N PRO A 418 -27.28 -6.23 14.80
CA PRO A 418 -25.95 -6.35 15.38
C PRO A 418 -25.18 -7.55 14.81
N LYS A 419 -23.89 -7.36 14.54
CA LYS A 419 -23.02 -8.40 14.00
C LYS A 419 -22.47 -9.26 15.12
N ASP A 420 -22.46 -10.57 14.89
CA ASP A 420 -22.00 -11.59 15.83
C ASP A 420 -20.50 -11.88 15.62
N ALA A 421 -19.68 -11.31 16.50
CA ALA A 421 -18.23 -11.51 16.49
C ALA A 421 -17.78 -12.93 16.92
N SER A 422 -18.68 -13.74 17.49
CA SER A 422 -18.34 -15.09 17.98
C SER A 422 -17.85 -16.01 16.85
N ILE A 423 -18.27 -15.76 15.61
CA ILE A 423 -17.80 -16.49 14.43
C ILE A 423 -16.30 -16.25 14.21
N ILE A 424 -15.84 -15.00 14.31
CA ILE A 424 -14.43 -14.64 14.15
C ILE A 424 -13.62 -15.25 15.30
N GLN A 425 -14.11 -15.16 16.53
CA GLN A 425 -13.47 -15.74 17.72
C GLN A 425 -13.29 -17.26 17.57
N LYS A 426 -14.35 -17.96 17.14
CA LYS A 426 -14.29 -19.39 16.85
C LYS A 426 -13.29 -19.72 15.73
N ASN A 427 -13.23 -18.90 14.68
CA ASN A 427 -12.25 -19.07 13.61
C ASN A 427 -10.81 -18.92 14.12
N GLN A 428 -10.57 -17.95 15.02
CA GLN A 428 -9.25 -17.77 15.66
C GLN A 428 -8.86 -19.01 16.47
N GLU A 429 -9.78 -19.57 17.26
CA GLU A 429 -9.54 -20.81 18.02
C GLU A 429 -9.21 -21.98 17.10
N ILE A 430 -9.99 -22.17 16.03
CA ILE A 430 -9.76 -23.23 15.04
C ILE A 430 -8.37 -23.10 14.42
N VAL A 431 -8.00 -21.91 13.95
CA VAL A 431 -6.68 -21.68 13.32
C VAL A 431 -5.55 -21.89 14.33
N THR A 432 -5.70 -21.39 15.55
CA THR A 432 -4.68 -21.51 16.60
C THR A 432 -4.44 -22.98 16.97
N ASN A 433 -5.52 -23.77 17.08
CA ASN A 433 -5.45 -25.20 17.40
C ASN A 433 -4.85 -26.06 16.27
N ASN A 434 -4.82 -25.56 15.03
CA ASN A 434 -4.31 -26.28 13.86
C ASN A 434 -3.08 -25.58 13.24
N LYS A 435 -2.33 -24.81 14.02
CA LYS A 435 -1.25 -23.95 13.50
C LYS A 435 -0.11 -24.74 12.84
N ASP A 436 0.20 -25.93 13.35
CA ASP A 436 1.30 -26.76 12.84
C ASP A 436 0.94 -27.38 11.48
N ASP A 437 -0.29 -27.89 11.35
CA ASP A 437 -0.82 -28.38 10.07
C ASP A 437 -0.93 -27.25 9.03
N LEU A 438 -1.28 -26.04 9.47
CA LEU A 438 -1.31 -24.86 8.61
C LEU A 438 0.10 -24.55 8.07
N LEU A 439 1.12 -24.55 8.94
CA LEU A 439 2.52 -24.32 8.56
C LEU A 439 3.01 -25.32 7.50
N GLU A 440 2.70 -26.61 7.66
CA GLU A 440 3.06 -27.64 6.68
C GLU A 440 2.41 -27.38 5.31
N ASN A 441 1.17 -26.91 5.29
CA ASN A 441 0.48 -26.58 4.05
C ASN A 441 1.02 -25.31 3.39
N LEU A 442 1.37 -24.29 4.17
CA LEU A 442 2.05 -23.09 3.64
C LEU A 442 3.37 -23.46 2.94
N LYS A 443 4.12 -24.43 3.48
CA LYS A 443 5.31 -24.98 2.83
C LYS A 443 4.98 -25.59 1.47
N THR A 444 3.96 -26.45 1.42
CA THR A 444 3.51 -27.07 0.16
C THR A 444 3.08 -26.02 -0.87
N ILE A 445 2.31 -25.01 -0.45
CA ILE A 445 1.87 -23.90 -1.32
C ILE A 445 3.08 -23.16 -1.90
N SER A 446 4.09 -22.92 -1.08
CA SER A 446 5.30 -22.18 -1.48
C SER A 446 6.17 -22.92 -2.51
N GLU A 447 6.07 -24.26 -2.56
CA GLU A 447 6.84 -25.13 -3.46
C GLU A 447 6.10 -25.43 -4.77
N ASN A 448 4.79 -25.18 -4.83
CA ASN A 448 3.96 -25.45 -5.99
C ASN A 448 4.31 -24.56 -7.18
N LYS A 449 4.86 -25.16 -8.24
CA LYS A 449 5.07 -24.50 -9.53
C LYS A 449 3.85 -24.69 -10.44
N TYR A 450 3.41 -23.62 -11.10
CA TYR A 450 2.42 -23.73 -12.17
C TYR A 450 2.97 -24.63 -13.29
N LYS A 451 2.16 -25.59 -13.74
CA LYS A 451 2.45 -26.44 -14.89
C LYS A 451 1.29 -26.32 -15.85
N TYR A 452 1.53 -25.87 -17.07
CA TYR A 452 0.57 -26.03 -18.16
C TYR A 452 0.82 -27.37 -18.86
N SER A 453 -0.24 -27.95 -19.41
CA SER A 453 -0.13 -29.14 -20.26
C SER A 453 0.70 -28.83 -21.52
N ASN A 454 1.34 -29.84 -22.09
CA ASN A 454 2.10 -29.69 -23.34
C ASN A 454 1.19 -29.69 -24.59
N ASP A 455 -0.06 -30.17 -24.47
CA ASP A 455 -1.01 -30.28 -25.58
C ASP A 455 -1.96 -29.08 -25.61
N ILE A 456 -1.42 -27.89 -25.94
CA ILE A 456 -2.20 -26.64 -25.97
C ILE A 456 -2.56 -26.30 -27.42
N VAL A 457 -3.87 -26.18 -27.69
CA VAL A 457 -4.39 -25.70 -28.97
C VAL A 457 -5.18 -24.40 -28.74
N ILE A 458 -5.00 -23.42 -29.61
CA ILE A 458 -5.74 -22.16 -29.60
C ILE A 458 -6.58 -22.02 -30.88
N SER A 459 -7.87 -21.72 -30.72
CA SER A 459 -8.80 -21.45 -31.83
C SER A 459 -8.62 -20.05 -32.40
N ASP A 460 -9.04 -19.83 -33.66
CA ASP A 460 -8.96 -18.51 -34.30
C ASP A 460 -9.78 -17.45 -33.56
N LYS A 461 -10.92 -17.85 -32.98
CA LYS A 461 -11.71 -16.95 -32.12
C LYS A 461 -10.93 -16.54 -30.89
N GLN A 462 -10.31 -17.49 -30.18
CA GLN A 462 -9.46 -17.16 -29.02
C GLN A 462 -8.30 -16.25 -29.41
N THR A 463 -7.66 -16.49 -30.56
CA THR A 463 -6.57 -15.63 -31.07
C THR A 463 -7.03 -14.19 -31.25
N LYS A 464 -8.23 -13.96 -31.81
CA LYS A 464 -8.81 -12.62 -31.98
C LYS A 464 -9.13 -11.95 -30.66
N ASP A 465 -9.49 -12.72 -29.63
CA ASP A 465 -9.84 -12.21 -28.30
C ASP A 465 -8.61 -11.93 -27.41
N LEU A 466 -7.39 -12.29 -27.85
CA LEU A 466 -6.15 -11.92 -27.14
C LEU A 466 -5.89 -10.42 -27.26
N LEU A 467 -5.61 -9.77 -26.13
CA LEU A 467 -5.38 -8.32 -26.07
C LEU A 467 -3.95 -7.91 -26.45
N ASP A 468 -2.96 -8.70 -26.05
CA ASP A 468 -1.54 -8.50 -26.30
C ASP A 468 -0.89 -9.86 -26.57
N PHE A 469 0.21 -9.88 -27.33
CA PHE A 469 1.01 -11.11 -27.51
C PHE A 469 2.30 -11.08 -26.71
N ILE A 470 2.75 -9.88 -26.30
CA ILE A 470 4.05 -9.67 -25.68
C ILE A 470 3.95 -8.69 -24.51
N HIS A 471 4.91 -8.78 -23.60
CA HIS A 471 5.26 -7.70 -22.68
C HIS A 471 6.69 -7.25 -23.01
N VAL A 472 6.93 -5.94 -23.01
CA VAL A 472 8.23 -5.38 -23.40
C VAL A 472 8.73 -4.45 -22.31
N ARG A 473 10.02 -4.58 -22.01
CA ARG A 473 10.75 -3.73 -21.07
C ARG A 473 11.81 -2.95 -21.83
N HIS A 474 11.78 -1.63 -21.71
CA HIS A 474 12.79 -0.75 -22.26
C HIS A 474 13.76 -0.31 -21.17
N PHE A 475 15.05 -0.26 -21.48
CA PHE A 475 16.08 0.25 -20.57
C PHE A 475 16.81 1.44 -21.18
N VAL A 476 17.25 2.36 -20.33
CA VAL A 476 17.91 3.61 -20.75
C VAL A 476 19.19 3.41 -21.57
N ASP A 477 19.78 2.21 -21.53
CA ASP A 477 20.94 1.83 -22.34
C ASP A 477 20.59 1.51 -23.80
N GLY A 478 19.32 1.57 -24.17
CA GLY A 478 18.79 1.26 -25.51
C GLY A 478 18.36 -0.20 -25.69
N SER A 479 18.47 -1.02 -24.65
CA SER A 479 18.03 -2.42 -24.73
C SER A 479 16.52 -2.57 -24.55
N LEU A 480 15.97 -3.55 -25.27
CA LEU A 480 14.57 -3.98 -25.16
C LEU A 480 14.52 -5.48 -24.86
N GLU A 481 13.83 -5.84 -23.78
CA GLU A 481 13.54 -7.23 -23.42
C GLU A 481 12.09 -7.57 -23.76
N PHE A 482 11.91 -8.63 -24.55
CA PHE A 482 10.61 -9.11 -25.03
C PHE A 482 10.24 -10.40 -24.32
N PHE A 483 9.12 -10.38 -23.61
CA PHE A 483 8.52 -11.54 -22.95
C PHE A 483 7.31 -11.98 -23.77
N ASN A 484 7.29 -13.24 -24.17
CA ASN A 484 6.16 -13.80 -24.89
C ASN A 484 5.04 -14.13 -23.91
N LEU A 485 3.83 -13.61 -24.14
CA LEU A 485 2.67 -13.89 -23.28
C LEU A 485 1.94 -15.17 -23.66
N LEU A 486 2.37 -15.86 -24.72
CA LEU A 486 1.76 -17.07 -25.28
C LEU A 486 2.73 -18.25 -25.28
N PRO A 487 2.23 -19.49 -25.24
CA PRO A 487 3.04 -20.70 -25.39
C PRO A 487 3.43 -20.98 -26.86
N PHE A 488 3.22 -20.02 -27.75
CA PHE A 488 3.47 -20.13 -29.18
C PHE A 488 4.46 -19.07 -29.65
N GLU A 489 5.18 -19.35 -30.74
CA GLU A 489 6.07 -18.38 -31.37
C GLU A 489 5.30 -17.12 -31.81
N VAL A 490 5.83 -15.95 -31.46
CA VAL A 490 5.28 -14.63 -31.83
C VAL A 490 6.32 -13.89 -32.67
N LYS A 491 5.88 -13.25 -33.76
CA LYS A 491 6.75 -12.42 -34.60
C LYS A 491 6.71 -10.98 -34.13
N ILE A 492 7.87 -10.35 -33.98
CA ILE A 492 8.02 -8.90 -33.81
C ILE A 492 8.19 -8.29 -35.19
N LYS A 493 7.24 -7.45 -35.58
CA LYS A 493 7.16 -6.85 -36.92
C LYS A 493 7.88 -5.50 -36.94
N GLU A 494 7.47 -4.59 -36.05
CA GLU A 494 7.93 -3.20 -36.04
C GLU A 494 8.05 -2.68 -34.61
N ILE A 495 8.98 -1.76 -34.39
CA ILE A 495 9.04 -0.93 -33.19
C ILE A 495 8.86 0.52 -33.65
N LEU A 496 7.99 1.25 -32.97
CA LEU A 496 7.63 2.62 -33.28
C LEU A 496 8.10 3.54 -32.15
N LEU A 497 8.72 4.66 -32.47
CA LEU A 497 8.94 5.79 -31.58
C LEU A 497 8.05 6.94 -32.05
N ASP A 498 7.13 7.40 -31.19
CA ASP A 498 6.15 8.45 -31.53
C ASP A 498 5.42 8.17 -32.86
N ASP A 499 4.95 6.92 -33.01
CA ASP A 499 4.29 6.40 -34.22
C ASP A 499 5.15 6.36 -35.49
N GLN A 500 6.47 6.59 -35.39
CA GLN A 500 7.42 6.43 -36.49
C GLN A 500 8.24 5.14 -36.34
N PRO A 501 8.36 4.31 -37.39
CA PRO A 501 9.13 3.08 -37.31
C PRO A 501 10.61 3.35 -37.11
N ILE A 502 11.25 2.58 -36.23
CA ILE A 502 12.70 2.50 -36.11
C ILE A 502 13.23 1.34 -36.96
N MET A 503 14.45 1.50 -37.47
CA MET A 503 15.10 0.48 -38.31
C MET A 503 15.45 -0.76 -37.48
N ILE A 504 14.69 -1.83 -37.67
CA ILE A 504 14.97 -3.17 -37.12
C ILE A 504 14.65 -4.23 -38.17
N GLU A 505 15.31 -5.37 -38.09
CA GLU A 505 14.87 -6.57 -38.81
C GLU A 505 13.76 -7.26 -38.03
N GLU A 506 12.75 -7.79 -38.74
CA GLU A 506 11.72 -8.61 -38.11
C GLU A 506 12.35 -9.87 -37.51
N PHE A 507 11.96 -10.22 -36.29
CA PHE A 507 12.45 -11.42 -35.62
C PHE A 507 11.32 -12.14 -34.90
N LYS A 508 11.60 -13.36 -34.44
CA LYS A 508 10.61 -14.16 -33.72
C LYS A 508 11.09 -14.44 -32.30
N ILE A 509 10.15 -14.42 -31.37
CA ILE A 509 10.37 -14.82 -29.99
C ILE A 509 9.65 -16.13 -29.73
N GLN A 510 10.32 -17.06 -29.05
CA GLN A 510 9.76 -18.37 -28.76
C GLN A 510 8.62 -18.26 -27.74
N GLY A 511 7.66 -19.19 -27.82
CA GLY A 511 6.61 -19.33 -26.81
C GLY A 511 7.20 -19.65 -25.44
N PHE A 512 6.50 -19.27 -24.37
CA PHE A 512 6.95 -19.67 -23.05
C PHE A 512 6.89 -21.20 -22.90
N GLY A 513 7.97 -21.80 -22.39
CA GLY A 513 8.09 -23.24 -22.15
C GLY A 513 7.87 -23.58 -20.67
N LYS A 514 8.67 -24.54 -20.14
CA LYS A 514 8.74 -24.77 -18.68
C LYS A 514 9.26 -23.55 -17.92
N ASP A 515 10.08 -22.73 -18.57
CA ASP A 515 10.64 -21.50 -18.02
C ASP A 515 9.83 -20.30 -18.52
N PHE A 516 8.74 -20.00 -17.80
CA PHE A 516 7.72 -19.01 -18.17
C PHE A 516 8.23 -17.59 -18.45
N TYR A 517 9.38 -17.22 -17.91
CA TYR A 517 9.83 -15.84 -17.81
C TYR A 517 11.14 -15.58 -18.57
N SER A 518 11.45 -16.41 -19.56
CA SER A 518 12.55 -16.15 -20.48
C SER A 518 12.22 -14.97 -21.41
N SER A 519 13.21 -14.10 -21.64
CA SER A 519 13.08 -12.95 -22.54
C SER A 519 14.06 -13.06 -23.70
N SER A 520 13.69 -12.45 -24.83
CA SER A 520 14.62 -12.16 -25.93
C SER A 520 15.07 -10.71 -25.80
N THR A 521 16.36 -10.42 -25.95
CA THR A 521 16.90 -9.06 -25.82
C THR A 521 17.48 -8.58 -27.14
N ILE A 522 17.18 -7.33 -27.52
CA ILE A 522 17.89 -6.62 -28.58
C ILE A 522 18.47 -5.31 -28.04
N ILE A 523 19.47 -4.77 -28.73
CA ILE A 523 20.01 -3.44 -28.47
C ILE A 523 19.60 -2.52 -29.62
N THR A 524 19.10 -1.34 -29.29
CA THR A 524 18.66 -0.32 -30.25
C THR A 524 19.34 1.02 -29.96
N ASP A 525 19.14 1.99 -30.84
CA ASP A 525 19.59 3.38 -30.64
C ASP A 525 18.68 4.20 -29.72
N LEU A 526 17.62 3.59 -29.15
CA LEU A 526 16.69 4.24 -28.22
C LEU A 526 17.31 4.45 -26.83
N LYS A 527 18.41 5.21 -26.73
CA LYS A 527 19.08 5.52 -25.47
C LYS A 527 18.41 6.70 -24.76
N GLY A 528 18.12 6.54 -23.47
CA GLY A 528 17.46 7.58 -22.65
C GLY A 528 16.08 7.16 -22.13
N ILE A 529 15.26 8.14 -21.75
CA ILE A 529 13.92 7.91 -21.18
C ILE A 529 12.86 8.15 -22.28
N PHE A 530 12.09 7.11 -22.58
CA PHE A 530 11.03 7.10 -23.59
C PHE A 530 9.68 6.62 -23.04
N ASP A 531 9.34 7.05 -21.82
CA ASP A 531 8.09 6.67 -21.16
C ASP A 531 6.88 6.96 -22.04
N ASN A 532 6.08 5.93 -22.33
CA ASN A 532 4.89 5.98 -23.19
C ASN A 532 5.14 6.41 -24.65
N ARG A 533 6.38 6.40 -25.15
CA ARG A 533 6.69 6.82 -26.53
C ARG A 533 7.04 5.68 -27.47
N ILE A 534 7.36 4.51 -26.93
CA ILE A 534 7.69 3.31 -27.69
C ILE A 534 6.46 2.41 -27.77
N ASP A 535 6.16 1.94 -28.98
CA ASP A 535 5.17 0.90 -29.24
C ASP A 535 5.81 -0.25 -30.03
N VAL A 536 5.34 -1.48 -29.80
CA VAL A 536 5.80 -2.67 -30.53
C VAL A 536 4.63 -3.33 -31.23
N ILE A 537 4.77 -3.59 -32.52
CA ILE A 537 3.81 -4.35 -33.32
C ILE A 537 4.26 -5.82 -33.35
N SER A 538 3.39 -6.70 -32.86
CA SER A 538 3.60 -8.14 -32.82
C SER A 538 2.52 -8.87 -33.61
N VAL A 539 2.88 -10.02 -34.20
CA VAL A 539 2.00 -10.81 -35.07
C VAL A 539 1.96 -12.26 -34.62
N PHE A 540 0.75 -12.79 -34.47
CA PHE A 540 0.49 -14.20 -34.19
C PHE A 540 -0.72 -14.68 -35.00
N LYS A 541 -0.56 -15.77 -35.76
CA LYS A 541 -1.59 -16.31 -36.69
C LYS A 541 -2.26 -15.26 -37.60
N GLY A 542 -1.49 -14.27 -38.06
CA GLY A 542 -1.98 -13.21 -38.96
C GLY A 542 -2.73 -12.07 -38.26
N GLU A 543 -2.97 -12.15 -36.95
CA GLU A 543 -3.48 -11.06 -36.14
C GLU A 543 -2.33 -10.17 -35.69
N GLU A 544 -2.51 -8.84 -35.69
CA GLU A 544 -1.52 -7.88 -35.20
C GLU A 544 -1.96 -7.25 -33.87
N ARG A 545 -1.02 -7.04 -32.96
CA ARG A 545 -1.24 -6.30 -31.69
C ARG A 545 -0.17 -5.25 -31.48
N LYS A 546 -0.60 -4.06 -31.06
CA LYS A 546 0.25 -2.93 -30.68
C LYS A 546 0.36 -2.87 -29.17
N THR A 547 1.55 -3.13 -28.64
CA THR A 547 1.82 -3.10 -27.20
C THR A 547 2.63 -1.85 -26.86
N ARG A 548 2.12 -1.03 -25.92
CA ARG A 548 2.81 0.15 -25.41
C ARG A 548 3.92 -0.27 -24.43
N VAL A 549 5.12 0.26 -24.62
CA VAL A 549 6.25 0.03 -23.70
C VAL A 549 6.30 1.13 -22.65
N TYR A 550 6.19 0.73 -21.38
CA TYR A 550 6.23 1.67 -20.26
C TYR A 550 6.57 0.96 -18.92
N PRO A 551 7.35 1.61 -18.03
CA PRO A 551 8.23 2.76 -18.27
C PRO A 551 9.64 2.32 -18.71
N SER A 552 10.50 3.29 -19.01
CA SER A 552 11.94 3.07 -19.23
C SER A 552 12.65 2.78 -17.92
N MET A 553 13.48 1.75 -17.88
CA MET A 553 14.12 1.24 -16.66
C MET A 553 15.64 1.38 -16.67
N LEU A 554 16.23 1.23 -15.49
CA LEU A 554 17.67 1.23 -15.25
C LEU A 554 18.15 -0.20 -15.01
N LYS A 555 19.29 -0.57 -15.59
CA LYS A 555 19.96 -1.84 -15.28
C LYS A 555 20.94 -1.70 -14.12
N LYS A 556 21.34 -2.83 -13.54
CA LYS A 556 22.38 -2.93 -12.50
C LYS A 556 22.09 -2.08 -11.26
N VAL A 557 20.81 -1.86 -10.97
CA VAL A 557 20.37 -1.26 -9.72
C VAL A 557 20.43 -2.33 -8.63
N PHE A 558 20.88 -1.98 -7.42
CA PHE A 558 21.06 -2.93 -6.33
C PHE A 558 20.53 -2.40 -5.00
N ASN A 559 20.25 -3.34 -4.09
CA ASN A 559 19.91 -3.06 -2.70
C ASN A 559 21.18 -3.12 -1.82
N PRO A 560 21.62 -2.00 -1.21
CA PRO A 560 22.81 -1.99 -0.38
C PRO A 560 22.67 -2.80 0.92
N LEU A 561 21.46 -3.02 1.44
CA LEU A 561 21.20 -3.84 2.64
C LEU A 561 21.45 -5.33 2.39
N MET A 562 21.51 -5.77 1.13
CA MET A 562 21.83 -7.14 0.77
C MET A 562 23.31 -7.38 0.54
N LYS A 563 24.13 -6.33 0.58
CA LYS A 563 25.58 -6.45 0.40
C LYS A 563 26.19 -7.15 1.61
N LYS A 564 27.06 -8.14 1.37
CA LYS A 564 27.83 -8.78 2.44
C LYS A 564 29.15 -8.04 2.64
N THR A 565 29.50 -7.78 3.89
CA THR A 565 30.84 -7.36 4.27
C THR A 565 31.86 -8.44 3.92
N SER A 566 33.07 -8.04 3.55
CA SER A 566 34.20 -8.98 3.37
C SER A 566 34.45 -9.76 4.67
N GLN A 567 34.67 -11.07 4.54
CA GLN A 567 34.90 -11.94 5.70
C GLN A 567 36.31 -11.77 6.30
N ASP A 568 37.24 -11.13 5.59
CA ASP A 568 38.66 -11.03 5.94
C ASP A 568 39.05 -9.66 6.55
N LEU A 569 38.16 -9.02 7.29
CA LEU A 569 38.49 -7.78 8.01
C LEU A 569 39.12 -8.11 9.36
N GLU A 570 40.42 -7.84 9.54
CA GLU A 570 41.17 -8.15 10.77
C GLU A 570 40.53 -7.58 12.05
N PHE A 571 39.82 -6.45 11.91
CA PHE A 571 39.19 -5.71 13.00
C PHE A 571 37.78 -6.15 13.35
N LEU A 572 37.06 -6.81 12.44
CA LEU A 572 35.69 -7.25 12.64
C LEU A 572 35.66 -8.75 12.96
N LYS A 573 35.06 -9.12 14.09
CA LYS A 573 34.91 -10.52 14.48
C LYS A 573 33.45 -10.83 14.79
N GLU A 574 32.93 -11.91 14.20
CA GLU A 574 31.68 -12.52 14.68
C GLU A 574 32.01 -13.37 15.91
N VAL A 575 31.51 -12.96 17.09
CA VAL A 575 31.79 -13.62 18.38
C VAL A 575 30.82 -14.77 18.64
N ARG A 576 29.58 -14.61 18.18
CA ARG A 576 28.50 -15.60 18.14
C ARG A 576 27.62 -15.30 16.92
N ALA A 577 26.74 -16.23 16.54
CA ALA A 577 25.83 -16.03 15.41
C ALA A 577 25.13 -14.66 15.51
N ASN A 578 25.24 -13.86 14.45
CA ASN A 578 24.66 -12.51 14.34
C ASN A 578 25.11 -11.52 15.44
N ASN A 579 26.28 -11.74 16.05
CA ASN A 579 26.86 -10.85 17.05
C ASN A 579 28.30 -10.50 16.67
N PHE A 580 28.49 -9.27 16.24
CA PHE A 580 29.73 -8.74 15.70
C PHE A 580 30.41 -7.78 16.69
N PHE A 581 31.73 -7.79 16.66
CA PHE A 581 32.57 -7.01 17.53
C PHE A 581 33.71 -6.39 16.73
N ILE A 582 33.89 -5.08 16.85
CA ILE A 582 35.06 -4.37 16.32
C ILE A 582 36.10 -4.23 17.43
N LYS A 583 37.31 -4.74 17.18
CA LYS A 583 38.43 -4.66 18.11
C LYS A 583 38.91 -3.23 18.29
N LYS A 584 39.35 -2.88 19.50
CA LYS A 584 40.08 -1.65 19.78
C LYS A 584 41.29 -1.49 18.83
N GLY A 585 41.46 -0.30 18.27
CA GLY A 585 42.54 0.02 17.34
C GLY A 585 42.14 1.14 16.37
N GLU A 586 43.05 1.47 15.46
CA GLU A 586 42.80 2.37 14.34
C GLU A 586 42.67 1.56 13.06
N TRP A 587 41.52 1.66 12.38
CA TRP A 587 41.16 0.79 11.27
C TRP A 587 40.68 1.58 10.08
N LEU A 588 41.25 1.27 8.91
CA LEU A 588 40.79 1.79 7.64
C LEU A 588 39.57 0.99 7.14
N VAL A 589 38.49 1.70 6.82
CA VAL A 589 37.28 1.18 6.19
C VAL A 589 37.22 1.74 4.77
N ASP A 590 37.87 1.04 3.83
CA ASP A 590 38.00 1.44 2.42
C ASP A 590 36.87 0.91 1.52
N SER A 591 35.95 0.15 2.10
CA SER A 591 34.82 -0.45 1.41
C SER A 591 33.59 -0.50 2.33
N PRO A 592 32.37 -0.59 1.77
CA PRO A 592 31.15 -0.65 2.56
C PRO A 592 31.13 -1.75 3.63
N LEU A 593 30.75 -1.37 4.84
CA LEU A 593 30.61 -2.24 6.01
C LEU A 593 29.12 -2.43 6.31
N VAL A 594 28.56 -3.58 5.95
CA VAL A 594 27.14 -3.94 6.15
C VAL A 594 27.06 -5.14 7.10
N ILE A 595 26.53 -4.91 8.30
CA ILE A 595 26.44 -5.89 9.38
C ILE A 595 24.99 -6.37 9.50
N ASN A 596 24.79 -7.68 9.45
CA ASN A 596 23.49 -8.32 9.65
C ASN A 596 23.48 -8.99 11.02
N GLY A 597 23.12 -8.23 12.05
CA GLY A 597 23.22 -8.63 13.44
C GLY A 597 23.68 -7.48 14.34
N ASP A 598 23.91 -7.81 15.59
CA ASP A 598 24.23 -6.82 16.63
C ASP A 598 25.71 -6.44 16.56
N LEU A 599 26.02 -5.16 16.71
CA LEU A 599 27.38 -4.64 16.60
C LEU A 599 27.83 -3.97 17.89
N SER A 600 28.94 -4.45 18.46
CA SER A 600 29.61 -3.83 19.60
C SER A 600 30.94 -3.20 19.21
N ILE A 601 31.22 -2.02 19.77
CA ILE A 601 32.49 -1.29 19.61
C ILE A 601 32.96 -0.81 20.99
N GLU A 602 34.22 -1.06 21.32
CA GLU A 602 34.83 -0.67 22.60
C GLU A 602 35.57 0.67 22.53
N ALA A 603 35.77 1.26 23.70
CA ALA A 603 36.53 2.49 23.92
C ALA A 603 37.92 2.49 23.25
N GLY A 604 38.28 3.63 22.66
CA GLY A 604 39.56 3.82 21.98
C GLY A 604 39.64 3.23 20.58
N THR A 605 38.49 2.90 19.97
CA THR A 605 38.42 2.46 18.57
C THR A 605 38.28 3.66 17.63
N ARG A 606 39.07 3.69 16.56
CA ARG A 606 38.99 4.67 15.47
C ARG A 606 38.70 3.97 14.15
N LEU A 607 37.60 4.34 13.51
CA LEU A 607 37.24 3.87 12.17
C LEU A 607 37.43 5.03 11.18
N ILE A 608 38.31 4.84 10.20
CA ILE A 608 38.67 5.84 9.19
C ILE A 608 38.05 5.42 7.85
N PHE A 609 37.03 6.15 7.40
CA PHE A 609 36.21 5.80 6.24
C PHE A 609 36.67 6.50 4.96
N SER A 610 36.86 5.76 3.86
CA SER A 610 36.97 6.34 2.52
C SER A 610 35.67 7.02 2.05
N GLU A 611 35.76 7.89 1.04
CA GLU A 611 34.62 8.67 0.52
C GLU A 611 33.41 7.81 0.11
N ASP A 612 33.64 6.63 -0.44
CA ASP A 612 32.58 5.71 -0.89
C ASP A 612 32.17 4.65 0.14
N SER A 613 32.79 4.61 1.32
CA SER A 613 32.43 3.65 2.37
C SER A 613 31.39 4.23 3.34
N TYR A 614 30.69 3.32 4.00
CA TYR A 614 29.58 3.57 4.92
C TYR A 614 29.46 2.40 5.88
N LEU A 615 28.77 2.63 7.00
CA LEU A 615 28.44 1.59 7.98
C LEU A 615 26.93 1.42 8.07
N ILE A 616 26.43 0.24 7.70
CA ILE A 616 25.04 -0.16 7.89
C ILE A 616 25.00 -1.28 8.94
N VAL A 617 24.12 -1.14 9.94
CA VAL A 617 23.84 -2.20 10.93
C VAL A 617 22.36 -2.56 10.88
N GLN A 618 22.08 -3.81 10.56
CA GLN A 618 20.75 -4.43 10.60
C GLN A 618 20.62 -5.27 11.88
N GLY A 619 20.30 -4.62 12.99
CA GLY A 619 20.35 -5.18 14.35
C GLY A 619 20.39 -4.08 15.40
N SER A 620 20.91 -4.37 16.60
CA SER A 620 21.18 -3.34 17.61
C SER A 620 22.66 -2.99 17.69
N ILE A 621 22.96 -1.83 18.28
CA ILE A 621 24.34 -1.40 18.53
C ILE A 621 24.63 -1.21 20.01
N ASN A 622 25.88 -1.44 20.37
CA ASN A 622 26.44 -1.08 21.67
C ASN A 622 27.82 -0.44 21.47
N PHE A 623 27.85 0.88 21.35
CA PHE A 623 29.07 1.66 21.22
C PHE A 623 29.44 2.22 22.60
N ASN A 624 30.44 1.62 23.24
CA ASN A 624 30.77 1.90 24.64
C ASN A 624 32.14 2.58 24.77
N GLY A 625 32.21 3.86 24.38
CA GLY A 625 33.38 4.71 24.61
C GLY A 625 33.47 5.24 26.04
N SER A 626 34.64 5.75 26.42
CA SER A 626 34.85 6.48 27.67
C SER A 626 35.25 7.94 27.41
N GLU A 627 35.20 8.79 28.42
CA GLU A 627 35.63 10.20 28.27
C GLU A 627 37.11 10.32 27.87
N ASN A 628 37.96 9.40 28.38
CA ASN A 628 39.39 9.35 28.10
C ASN A 628 39.71 8.64 26.77
N GLU A 629 38.88 7.70 26.36
CA GLU A 629 39.06 6.88 25.16
C GLU A 629 37.72 6.79 24.41
N LYS A 630 37.42 7.84 23.64
CA LYS A 630 36.21 7.91 22.81
C LYS A 630 36.27 6.87 21.68
N ILE A 631 35.11 6.57 21.12
CA ILE A 631 35.03 5.95 19.79
C ILE A 631 35.03 7.09 18.77
N GLU A 632 35.77 6.95 17.66
CA GLU A 632 35.87 7.99 16.64
C GLU A 632 35.56 7.42 15.25
N PHE A 633 34.60 8.01 14.55
CA PHE A 633 34.32 7.78 13.13
C PHE A 633 34.79 8.99 12.33
N LEU A 634 35.83 8.78 11.52
CA LEU A 634 36.59 9.84 10.86
C LEU A 634 36.60 9.62 9.33
N PRO A 635 36.63 10.68 8.52
CA PRO A 635 36.94 10.54 7.11
C PRO A 635 38.42 10.20 6.92
N LYS A 636 38.74 9.45 5.86
CA LYS A 636 40.11 9.31 5.36
C LYS A 636 40.59 10.60 4.70
N ASP A 637 39.71 11.19 3.91
CA ASP A 637 39.97 12.38 3.11
C ASP A 637 38.97 13.50 3.49
N LYS A 638 37.96 13.77 2.65
CA LYS A 638 37.03 14.90 2.85
C LYS A 638 35.78 14.55 3.65
N ASN A 639 35.12 13.47 3.28
CA ASN A 639 33.88 12.99 3.90
C ASN A 639 33.71 11.49 3.63
N TRP A 640 32.62 10.90 4.14
CA TRP A 640 32.23 9.49 3.91
C TRP A 640 30.70 9.36 3.96
N LYS A 641 30.13 8.27 3.42
CA LYS A 641 28.67 8.09 3.20
C LYS A 641 27.85 7.79 4.46
N GLY A 642 28.41 8.06 5.64
CA GLY A 642 27.69 8.07 6.89
C GLY A 642 27.32 6.69 7.46
N PHE A 643 26.49 6.75 8.49
CA PHE A 643 26.05 5.61 9.28
C PHE A 643 24.53 5.40 9.15
N TYR A 644 24.12 4.14 9.05
CA TYR A 644 22.71 3.76 9.08
C TYR A 644 22.47 2.59 10.04
N LEU A 645 21.64 2.82 11.06
CA LEU A 645 21.07 1.80 11.93
C LEU A 645 19.63 1.50 11.53
N ILE A 646 19.35 0.23 11.28
CA ILE A 646 17.99 -0.28 11.09
C ILE A 646 17.78 -1.46 12.02
N SER A 647 16.72 -1.39 12.81
CA SER A 647 16.38 -2.42 13.79
C SER A 647 14.89 -2.78 13.71
N GLU A 648 14.50 -3.73 14.54
CA GLU A 648 13.11 -3.95 14.92
C GLU A 648 12.74 -3.05 16.09
N LYS A 649 11.45 -2.66 16.12
CA LYS A 649 10.87 -1.85 17.20
C LYS A 649 11.07 -2.54 18.55
N ASP A 650 11.25 -1.77 19.62
CA ASP A 650 11.51 -2.23 20.99
C ASP A 650 12.91 -2.81 21.25
N LYS A 651 13.76 -2.97 20.22
CA LYS A 651 15.15 -3.38 20.40
C LYS A 651 16.03 -2.15 20.70
N LYS A 652 16.60 -2.15 21.91
CA LYS A 652 17.43 -1.05 22.42
C LYS A 652 18.85 -1.06 21.84
N SER A 653 19.31 0.12 21.50
CA SER A 653 20.66 0.44 21.04
C SER A 653 21.28 1.50 21.95
N PHE A 654 22.61 1.45 22.09
CA PHE A 654 23.34 2.32 23.01
C PHE A 654 24.53 2.97 22.32
N ILE A 655 24.66 4.28 22.49
CA ILE A 655 25.81 5.08 22.06
C ILE A 655 26.35 5.83 23.26
N LYS A 656 27.62 5.62 23.58
CA LYS A 656 28.31 6.31 24.67
C LYS A 656 29.66 6.83 24.22
N ASN A 657 29.92 8.14 24.42
CA ASN A 657 31.19 8.81 24.12
C ASN A 657 31.69 8.56 22.68
N LEU A 658 30.86 8.91 21.69
CA LEU A 658 31.16 8.77 20.27
C LEU A 658 31.47 10.15 19.65
N MET A 659 32.48 10.20 18.78
CA MET A 659 32.76 11.34 17.90
C MET A 659 32.56 10.92 16.44
N VAL A 660 31.82 11.71 15.68
CA VAL A 660 31.54 11.47 14.26
C VAL A 660 31.85 12.75 13.48
N ASN A 661 32.72 12.64 12.47
CA ASN A 661 33.15 13.80 11.68
C ASN A 661 32.89 13.58 10.18
N ASN A 662 32.58 14.68 9.48
CA ASN A 662 32.56 14.81 8.02
C ASN A 662 31.71 13.75 7.31
N THR A 663 30.45 13.60 7.71
CA THR A 663 29.52 12.68 7.05
C THR A 663 28.85 13.32 5.84
N ASN A 664 28.49 12.50 4.87
CA ASN A 664 27.51 12.75 3.82
C ASN A 664 26.37 11.73 3.96
N ALA A 665 25.24 11.98 3.30
CA ALA A 665 24.08 11.12 3.36
C ALA A 665 24.32 9.74 2.74
N THR A 666 23.70 8.69 3.32
CA THR A 666 23.80 7.32 2.79
C THR A 666 22.88 7.13 1.57
N GLN A 667 23.32 7.64 0.42
CA GLN A 667 22.61 7.54 -0.86
C GLN A 667 23.30 6.54 -1.79
N VAL A 668 22.88 5.28 -1.74
CA VAL A 668 23.54 4.16 -2.43
C VAL A 668 22.51 3.19 -3.02
N GLY A 669 22.63 2.87 -4.31
CA GLY A 669 21.70 1.96 -4.97
C GLY A 669 20.26 2.49 -4.93
N ILE A 670 19.36 1.72 -4.31
CA ILE A 670 17.97 2.12 -4.02
C ILE A 670 17.76 2.70 -2.61
N LEU A 671 18.80 2.82 -1.79
CA LEU A 671 18.73 3.48 -0.49
C LEU A 671 19.03 4.97 -0.68
N ASN A 672 18.16 5.83 -0.16
CA ASN A 672 18.28 7.28 -0.31
C ASN A 672 17.90 7.98 0.99
N LEU A 673 18.79 7.86 1.97
CA LEU A 673 18.67 8.54 3.24
C LEU A 673 19.11 10.00 3.10
N THR A 674 18.58 10.83 3.99
CA THR A 674 18.83 12.29 4.07
C THR A 674 19.94 12.60 5.07
N GLY A 675 20.01 11.81 6.15
CA GLY A 675 20.97 11.97 7.23
C GLY A 675 22.37 11.40 6.95
N GLY A 676 23.39 12.08 7.51
CA GLY A 676 24.74 11.53 7.64
C GLY A 676 24.86 10.48 8.76
N PHE A 677 23.88 10.44 9.66
CA PHE A 677 23.73 9.44 10.71
C PHE A 677 22.24 9.14 10.90
N THR A 678 21.76 8.06 10.29
CA THR A 678 20.34 7.71 10.28
C THR A 678 20.06 6.55 11.23
N ILE A 679 19.00 6.66 12.03
CA ILE A 679 18.48 5.59 12.88
C ILE A 679 17.01 5.36 12.52
N TYR A 680 16.65 4.13 12.16
CA TYR A 680 15.29 3.74 11.81
C TYR A 680 14.81 2.55 12.66
N ASN A 681 13.66 2.70 13.30
CA ASN A 681 13.01 1.66 14.13
C ASN A 681 13.93 1.08 15.23
N SER A 682 14.71 1.91 15.93
CA SER A 682 15.54 1.45 17.05
C SER A 682 15.40 2.38 18.24
N ASP A 683 14.93 1.86 19.37
CA ASP A 683 14.98 2.57 20.64
C ASP A 683 16.43 2.89 20.96
N ILE A 684 16.76 4.17 21.12
CA ILE A 684 18.15 4.63 21.17
C ILE A 684 18.41 5.42 22.44
N VAL A 685 19.44 5.02 23.17
CA VAL A 685 20.02 5.77 24.29
C VAL A 685 21.35 6.35 23.85
N ILE A 686 21.47 7.66 23.91
CA ILE A 686 22.68 8.40 23.51
C ILE A 686 23.22 9.16 24.73
N GLU A 687 24.45 8.83 25.13
CA GLU A 687 25.21 9.55 26.15
C GLU A 687 26.49 10.11 25.53
N ASN A 688 26.63 11.44 25.46
CA ASN A 688 27.84 12.11 24.94
C ASN A 688 28.14 11.78 23.47
N LEU A 689 27.35 12.31 22.54
CA LEU A 689 27.62 12.23 21.09
C LEU A 689 28.12 13.58 20.57
N TYR A 690 29.30 13.58 19.92
CA TYR A 690 29.88 14.74 19.25
C TYR A 690 29.81 14.54 17.74
N PHE A 691 29.11 15.43 17.04
CA PHE A 691 28.87 15.34 15.60
C PHE A 691 29.32 16.62 14.92
N GLN A 692 30.23 16.52 13.94
CA GLN A 692 30.84 17.70 13.34
C GLN A 692 30.96 17.61 11.81
N ASP A 693 30.84 18.76 11.16
CA ASP A 693 31.19 18.96 9.75
C ASP A 693 30.36 18.14 8.75
N SER A 694 29.06 17.92 9.02
CA SER A 694 28.18 17.21 8.09
C SER A 694 27.88 18.01 6.83
N ILE A 695 27.94 17.32 5.69
CA ILE A 695 27.49 17.83 4.39
C ILE A 695 26.17 17.18 3.92
N ALA A 696 25.53 16.39 4.78
CA ALA A 696 24.22 15.81 4.53
C ALA A 696 23.10 16.86 4.68
N GLU A 697 21.87 16.50 4.31
CA GLU A 697 20.70 17.32 4.64
C GLU A 697 20.50 17.36 6.15
N ASP A 698 20.52 16.19 6.81
CA ASP A 698 20.44 16.10 8.26
C ASP A 698 21.79 15.63 8.79
N SER A 699 22.32 16.25 9.85
CA SER A 699 23.47 15.65 10.52
C SER A 699 23.08 14.31 11.13
N ILE A 700 21.95 14.30 11.83
CA ILE A 700 21.36 13.11 12.46
C ILE A 700 19.87 13.07 12.09
N ASN A 701 19.39 11.93 11.58
CA ASN A 701 17.98 11.69 11.28
C ASN A 701 17.51 10.44 12.04
N ILE A 702 16.57 10.60 12.98
CA ILE A 702 16.00 9.51 13.77
C ILE A 702 14.53 9.37 13.39
N VAL A 703 14.11 8.15 13.09
CA VAL A 703 12.79 7.88 12.52
C VAL A 703 12.11 6.72 13.27
N ASN A 704 10.86 6.95 13.69
CA ASN A 704 9.98 5.96 14.32
C ASN A 704 10.66 5.19 15.48
N SER A 705 11.18 5.93 16.45
CA SER A 705 12.03 5.39 17.53
C SER A 705 11.77 6.08 18.87
N LEU A 706 11.93 5.35 19.97
CA LEU A 706 12.04 5.97 21.30
C LEU A 706 13.44 6.55 21.50
N VAL A 707 13.52 7.79 21.98
CA VAL A 707 14.79 8.51 22.15
C VAL A 707 15.05 8.89 23.61
N ASP A 708 16.25 8.58 24.11
CA ASP A 708 16.78 9.11 25.36
C ASP A 708 18.18 9.67 25.08
N ILE A 709 18.22 10.97 24.78
CA ILE A 709 19.44 11.66 24.35
C ILE A 709 19.91 12.57 25.48
N ASN A 710 21.13 12.34 25.94
CA ASN A 710 21.78 13.17 26.93
C ASN A 710 23.17 13.60 26.44
N ASN A 711 23.40 14.92 26.43
CA ASN A 711 24.65 15.54 26.00
C ASN A 711 25.00 15.26 24.52
N LEU A 712 24.15 15.76 23.62
CA LEU A 712 24.41 15.78 22.19
C LEU A 712 25.07 17.11 21.79
N ASN A 713 26.13 17.06 20.97
CA ASN A 713 26.82 18.24 20.46
C ASN A 713 26.93 18.17 18.94
N ILE A 714 26.15 19.00 18.23
CA ILE A 714 26.19 19.09 16.75
C ILE A 714 26.81 20.42 16.36
N GLN A 715 27.81 20.38 15.48
CA GLN A 715 28.51 21.58 14.99
C GLN A 715 28.77 21.56 13.50
N ARG A 716 28.66 22.73 12.84
CA ARG A 716 29.10 22.95 11.45
C ARG A 716 28.38 22.03 10.46
N SER A 717 27.05 22.02 10.48
CA SER A 717 26.23 21.35 9.47
C SER A 717 25.91 22.31 8.32
N ILE A 718 25.97 21.84 7.07
CA ILE A 718 25.58 22.67 5.91
C ILE A 718 24.07 22.91 5.83
N SER A 719 23.27 22.03 6.43
CA SER A 719 21.80 22.09 6.46
C SER A 719 21.35 21.80 7.88
N ASP A 720 20.52 20.80 8.14
CA ASP A 720 19.83 20.62 9.41
C ASP A 720 20.72 19.89 10.44
N GLY A 721 20.44 20.13 11.71
CA GLY A 721 21.14 19.52 12.84
C GLY A 721 20.57 18.13 13.16
N LEU A 722 19.53 18.10 14.00
CA LEU A 722 18.83 16.89 14.39
C LEU A 722 17.41 16.89 13.79
N ASP A 723 17.08 15.88 13.02
CA ASP A 723 15.73 15.61 12.54
C ASP A 723 15.15 14.37 13.23
N CYS A 724 13.96 14.51 13.79
CA CYS A 724 13.24 13.48 14.53
C CYS A 724 11.81 13.31 13.97
N ASP A 725 11.65 12.29 13.11
CA ASP A 725 10.38 11.89 12.51
C ASP A 725 9.70 10.78 13.33
N PHE A 726 8.47 10.99 13.79
CA PHE A 726 7.68 10.00 14.53
C PHE A 726 8.39 9.47 15.78
N CYS A 727 9.16 10.33 16.46
CA CYS A 727 9.91 9.99 17.65
C CYS A 727 9.11 10.28 18.93
N GLU A 728 9.43 9.54 19.99
CA GLU A 728 8.92 9.82 21.33
C GLU A 728 10.05 9.74 22.37
N GLY A 729 10.12 10.67 23.32
CA GLY A 729 11.08 10.60 24.42
C GLY A 729 11.72 11.92 24.84
N ASP A 730 12.97 11.86 25.30
CA ASP A 730 13.68 12.94 25.98
C ASP A 730 14.97 13.34 25.25
N ILE A 731 15.23 14.65 25.17
CA ILE A 731 16.49 15.25 24.69
C ILE A 731 16.99 16.26 25.70
N LYS A 732 18.17 16.02 26.28
CA LYS A 732 18.70 16.77 27.43
C LYS A 732 20.13 17.24 27.20
N ASN A 733 20.49 18.39 27.76
CA ASN A 733 21.87 18.90 27.82
C ASN A 733 22.52 19.06 26.43
N THR A 734 21.77 19.49 25.42
CA THR A 734 22.20 19.46 24.01
C THR A 734 22.74 20.81 23.53
N TYR A 735 23.84 20.78 22.80
CA TYR A 735 24.41 21.94 22.09
C TYR A 735 24.30 21.76 20.59
N VAL A 736 23.75 22.77 19.89
CA VAL A 736 23.69 22.80 18.43
C VAL A 736 24.24 24.14 17.93
N GLY A 737 25.24 24.11 17.05
CA GLY A 737 26.00 25.31 16.67
C GLY A 737 26.39 25.36 15.20
N GLN A 738 26.34 26.54 14.57
CA GLN A 738 26.83 26.76 13.20
C GLN A 738 26.10 25.86 12.18
N ILE A 739 24.79 26.01 12.11
CA ILE A 739 23.88 25.16 11.31
C ILE A 739 23.32 25.96 10.14
N GLY A 740 23.39 25.40 8.93
CA GLY A 740 22.92 26.04 7.71
C GLY A 740 21.42 25.99 7.45
N GLY A 741 20.70 25.06 8.09
CA GLY A 741 19.24 24.92 8.05
C GLY A 741 18.62 25.02 9.45
N ASP A 742 17.72 24.09 9.79
CA ASP A 742 17.06 24.02 11.10
C ASP A 742 17.94 23.27 12.12
N ALA A 743 18.05 23.79 13.35
CA ALA A 743 18.90 23.14 14.36
C ALA A 743 18.31 21.84 14.89
N ILE A 744 17.01 21.83 15.17
CA ILE A 744 16.26 20.63 15.56
C ILE A 744 14.90 20.68 14.87
N ASP A 745 14.55 19.66 14.07
CA ASP A 745 13.26 19.51 13.40
C ASP A 745 12.48 18.29 13.92
N PHE A 746 11.15 18.42 13.95
CA PHE A 746 10.25 17.40 14.45
C PHE A 746 9.00 17.27 13.59
N SER A 747 8.72 16.07 13.10
CA SER A 747 7.47 15.75 12.38
C SER A 747 6.75 14.56 13.00
N GLY A 748 5.48 14.72 13.38
CA GLY A 748 4.69 13.67 14.04
C GLY A 748 5.27 13.13 15.35
N SER A 749 6.07 13.94 16.07
CA SER A 749 6.89 13.51 17.22
C SER A 749 6.36 14.03 18.57
N ASN A 750 6.53 13.25 19.65
CA ASN A 750 6.16 13.63 21.02
C ASN A 750 7.40 13.67 21.93
N VAL A 751 8.04 14.83 22.06
CA VAL A 751 9.39 14.93 22.65
C VAL A 751 9.48 16.01 23.74
N GLN A 752 10.19 15.70 24.82
CA GLN A 752 10.56 16.65 25.85
C GLN A 752 12.04 17.06 25.69
N ILE A 753 12.29 18.37 25.69
CA ILE A 753 13.60 18.96 25.48
C ILE A 753 13.99 19.77 26.70
N GLN A 754 15.19 19.54 27.24
CA GLN A 754 15.67 20.21 28.46
C GLN A 754 17.12 20.69 28.35
N ASN A 755 17.41 21.86 28.90
CA ASN A 755 18.76 22.44 28.97
C ASN A 755 19.49 22.41 27.62
N ILE A 756 18.94 23.11 26.63
CA ILE A 756 19.52 23.20 25.28
C ILE A 756 20.19 24.55 25.03
N LYS A 757 21.28 24.53 24.27
CA LYS A 757 21.99 25.73 23.82
C LYS A 757 22.16 25.68 22.31
N ILE A 758 21.51 26.61 21.63
CA ILE A 758 21.54 26.72 20.18
C ILE A 758 22.21 28.04 19.78
N ASN A 759 23.14 28.02 18.84
CA ASN A 759 23.87 29.22 18.38
C ASN A 759 24.18 29.19 16.88
N ASP A 760 24.20 30.35 16.22
CA ASP A 760 24.55 30.50 14.80
C ASP A 760 23.82 29.51 13.87
N VAL A 761 22.48 29.53 13.94
CA VAL A 761 21.59 28.77 13.07
C VAL A 761 21.01 29.70 12.01
N LYS A 762 20.95 29.28 10.75
CA LYS A 762 20.51 30.13 9.63
C LYS A 762 19.00 30.18 9.42
N ASP A 763 18.28 29.10 9.69
CA ASP A 763 16.83 29.06 9.55
C ASP A 763 16.13 29.08 10.93
N LYS A 764 15.65 27.96 11.48
CA LYS A 764 14.96 27.90 12.78
C LYS A 764 15.80 27.17 13.84
N ALA A 765 15.77 27.70 15.06
CA ALA A 765 16.39 27.01 16.20
C ALA A 765 15.68 25.68 16.52
N ILE A 766 14.35 25.69 16.50
CA ILE A 766 13.51 24.49 16.64
C ILE A 766 12.35 24.63 15.65
N SER A 767 12.16 23.62 14.81
CA SER A 767 10.99 23.46 13.95
C SER A 767 10.08 22.38 14.54
N VAL A 768 8.77 22.67 14.59
CA VAL A 768 7.75 21.75 15.11
C VAL A 768 6.67 21.62 14.04
N GLY A 769 6.75 20.53 13.29
CA GLY A 769 5.86 20.17 12.19
C GLY A 769 4.50 19.61 12.63
N GLU A 770 3.75 19.13 11.65
CA GLU A 770 2.38 18.65 11.84
C GLU A 770 2.32 17.44 12.80
N ASN A 771 1.29 17.41 13.64
CA ASN A 771 1.06 16.37 14.65
C ASN A 771 2.23 16.15 15.64
N SER A 772 3.14 17.11 15.78
CA SER A 772 4.19 17.08 16.81
C SER A 772 3.72 17.77 18.11
N PHE A 773 4.08 17.19 19.25
CA PHE A 773 3.93 17.77 20.58
C PHE A 773 5.31 17.88 21.23
N VAL A 774 5.83 19.09 21.38
CA VAL A 774 7.17 19.33 21.92
C VAL A 774 7.10 20.19 23.18
N ARG A 775 7.68 19.72 24.27
CA ARG A 775 7.79 20.46 25.53
C ARG A 775 9.24 20.89 25.77
N VAL A 776 9.49 22.19 25.79
CA VAL A 776 10.82 22.75 26.04
C VAL A 776 10.89 23.30 27.47
N SER A 777 11.95 22.97 28.20
CA SER A 777 12.26 23.55 29.52
C SER A 777 13.75 23.86 29.69
N ASP A 778 14.04 24.75 30.63
CA ASP A 778 15.43 25.00 31.06
C ASP A 778 16.03 23.83 31.84
#